data_AF-A0AAC9SBG5-F1
#
_entry.id   AF-A0AAC9SBG5-F1
#
_cell.length_a   1.000
_cell.length_b   1.000
_cell.length_c   1.000
_cell.angle_alpha   90.00
_cell.angle_beta   90.00
_cell.angle_gamma   90.00
#
_symmetry.space_group_name_H-M   'P 1'
#
loop_
_entity.id
_entity.type
_entity.pdbx_description
1 polymer ?
#
loop_
_entity_poly.entity_id
_entity_poly.type
_entity_poly.pdbx_seq_one_letter_code
_entity_poly.pdbx_strand_id
1 'polypeptide(L)'
;MSEWLTTVEFAALVGIGRQVAHRALRRRRWRKNSLEVRKVNGRRGGNAGEQYQVNSTSLPLEYQHRLKVSQTLVENHSKSITGRTAEHTWWLDYLRPALQHPVKSTARTDALAELADNPTRNWEGTAVSYSLRTLQRHAARFDEDMKVGRHGRSDRGKKRVVVSRRWDKLVPFDASTKAKIAEDLKQEIRGLLKGGMSWGHTLQEAEKFLIDATRAWGFRPGDPNEMERACSIPTDLVSAELHFRNVHRFKRDHKAYDDRRPRIRRTVACMQPMELVVGDVHPVDIHLTRPDGTVATARLIGFLDWATQRLWIGLIFFEKRGGVQNRDVIEVFAAMIEAWGMPQSLYVDNGKEFGFAAFLDDAMLLTVPGFHGPSRSTHVINALPYNASAKPIERLFGDLETRYFSTARGHIGGNRMSKKQEAIGRTVAPFGAFEDVVPAIEGFVRTYNHTAQGKKSALKGLSPEATFRKHLGAGWAPTAMSRDEVRAACARTEERSVVQGAISVGGRHWTCLELQAYQYEKIWVRVPAYHTPAELLLLDRYGERVGIASPDVEFHPLDKRGAKASAERAKVHRQAVRDLDRSAPDIDVAARLIARGQAQPDTVPNEPVGIVSYDPAKRPARIVMPKKPLLSEERRREQDERIAAQMDLVKRIVG
;
A
#
# COMPACT_ATOMS: atom_id res chain seq x y z
N MET A 1 26.01 32.03 -4.35
CA MET A 1 27.46 32.07 -4.04
C MET A 1 27.90 30.68 -3.65
N SER A 2 28.96 30.14 -4.26
CA SER A 2 29.55 28.84 -3.90
C SER A 2 30.23 28.94 -2.55
N GLU A 3 29.82 28.10 -1.60
CA GLU A 3 30.31 28.12 -0.22
C GLU A 3 31.24 26.95 0.03
N TRP A 4 32.37 27.21 0.69
CA TRP A 4 33.38 26.19 0.99
C TRP A 4 33.21 25.68 2.41
N LEU A 5 32.83 24.41 2.56
CA LEU A 5 32.60 23.79 3.86
C LEU A 5 33.89 23.19 4.42
N THR A 6 34.16 23.40 5.70
CA THR A 6 35.23 22.72 6.44
C THR A 6 34.95 21.22 6.58
N THR A 7 35.98 20.45 6.92
CA THR A 7 35.84 19.00 7.20
C THR A 7 34.80 18.72 8.29
N VAL A 8 34.65 19.63 9.28
CA VAL A 8 33.69 19.47 10.39
C VAL A 8 32.27 19.77 9.92
N GLU A 9 32.07 20.81 9.12
CA GLU A 9 30.77 21.15 8.55
C GLU A 9 30.29 20.10 7.55
N PHE A 10 31.18 19.57 6.71
CA PHE A 10 30.88 18.46 5.81
C PHE A 10 30.50 17.19 6.59
N ALA A 11 31.22 16.87 7.67
CA ALA A 11 30.90 15.76 8.55
C ALA A 11 29.49 15.88 9.16
N ALA A 12 29.14 17.08 9.65
CA ALA A 12 27.83 17.37 10.24
C ALA A 12 26.70 17.32 9.19
N LEU A 13 26.91 17.90 8.00
CA LEU A 13 25.94 17.93 6.91
C LEU A 13 25.57 16.53 6.40
N VAL A 14 26.56 15.65 6.34
CA VAL A 14 26.41 14.29 5.82
C VAL A 14 26.07 13.28 6.93
N GLY A 15 26.27 13.64 8.20
CA GLY A 15 25.98 12.80 9.37
C GLY A 15 27.02 11.71 9.60
N ILE A 16 28.31 12.03 9.42
CA ILE A 16 29.43 11.08 9.53
C ILE A 16 30.50 11.58 10.52
N GLY A 17 31.33 10.67 11.02
CA GLY A 17 32.46 11.03 11.88
C GLY A 17 33.53 11.86 11.17
N ARG A 18 34.17 12.79 11.89
CA ARG A 18 35.21 13.71 11.38
C ARG A 18 36.35 13.00 10.64
N GLN A 19 36.80 11.85 11.13
CA GLN A 19 37.87 11.06 10.49
C GLN A 19 37.45 10.49 9.13
N VAL A 20 36.18 10.09 8.98
CA VAL A 20 35.61 9.58 7.72
C VAL A 20 35.47 10.71 6.71
N ALA A 21 34.98 11.87 7.15
CA ALA A 21 34.92 13.09 6.36
C ALA A 21 36.31 13.51 5.86
N HIS A 22 37.31 13.54 6.74
CA HIS A 22 38.69 13.87 6.36
C HIS A 22 39.24 12.93 5.28
N ARG A 23 39.00 11.62 5.41
CA ARG A 23 39.40 10.62 4.42
C ARG A 23 38.69 10.83 3.07
N ALA A 24 37.40 11.15 3.09
CA ALA A 24 36.62 11.43 1.88
C ALA A 24 37.11 12.68 1.14
N LEU A 25 37.42 13.75 1.88
CA LEU A 25 37.96 14.99 1.32
C LEU A 25 39.37 14.81 0.76
N ARG A 26 40.24 14.06 1.47
CA ARG A 26 41.58 13.70 0.96
C ARG A 26 41.51 12.88 -0.33
N ARG A 27 40.51 12.00 -0.47
CA ARG A 27 40.27 11.18 -1.67
C ARG A 27 39.45 11.91 -2.75
N ARG A 28 38.97 13.13 -2.48
CA ARG A 28 38.12 13.94 -3.37
C ARG A 28 36.89 13.19 -3.90
N ARG A 29 36.36 12.23 -3.13
CA ARG A 29 35.21 11.40 -3.54
C ARG A 29 34.31 11.06 -2.36
N TRP A 30 33.00 11.09 -2.60
CA TRP A 30 31.97 10.66 -1.65
C TRP A 30 30.82 9.95 -2.35
N ARG A 31 30.53 8.71 -1.95
CA ARG A 31 29.42 7.86 -2.47
C ARG A 31 29.23 7.99 -3.99
N LYS A 32 30.28 7.63 -4.74
CA LYS A 32 30.40 7.68 -6.22
C LYS A 32 30.51 9.06 -6.86
N ASN A 33 30.34 10.17 -6.12
CA ASN A 33 30.48 11.53 -6.62
C ASN A 33 31.90 12.08 -6.42
N SER A 34 32.41 12.82 -7.40
CA SER A 34 33.66 13.56 -7.30
C SER A 34 33.42 14.88 -6.56
N LEU A 35 34.29 15.19 -5.60
CA LEU A 35 34.21 16.39 -4.77
C LEU A 35 35.26 17.40 -5.21
N GLU A 36 34.89 18.67 -5.29
CA GLU A 36 35.81 19.77 -5.49
C GLU A 36 36.38 20.18 -4.13
N VAL A 37 37.65 19.89 -3.89
CA VAL A 37 38.30 20.07 -2.57
C VAL A 37 39.53 20.94 -2.70
N ARG A 38 39.65 21.94 -1.82
CA ARG A 38 40.86 22.78 -1.68
C ARG A 38 41.55 22.55 -0.35
N LYS A 39 42.86 22.72 -0.34
CA LYS A 39 43.67 22.75 0.90
C LYS A 39 43.78 24.18 1.40
N VAL A 40 43.65 24.38 2.69
CA VAL A 40 43.82 25.68 3.36
C VAL A 40 44.75 25.52 4.55
N ASN A 41 45.71 26.42 4.69
CA ASN A 41 46.64 26.45 5.82
C ASN A 41 45.95 27.05 7.06
N GLY A 42 45.90 26.30 8.16
CA GLY A 42 45.27 26.74 9.39
C GLY A 42 46.10 27.77 10.18
N ARG A 43 45.43 28.71 10.86
CA ARG A 43 46.04 29.78 11.71
C ARG A 43 46.43 29.34 13.14
N ARG A 44 46.65 28.05 13.42
CA ARG A 44 47.10 27.58 14.76
C ARG A 44 48.38 26.76 14.63
N GLY A 45 49.44 27.21 15.30
CA GLY A 45 50.76 26.59 15.33
C GLY A 45 50.74 25.19 15.96
N GLY A 46 51.53 24.30 15.35
CA GLY A 46 51.71 22.89 15.73
C GLY A 46 51.66 21.97 14.50
N ASN A 47 52.55 20.98 14.45
CA ASN A 47 52.79 20.05 13.32
C ASN A 47 51.54 19.25 12.87
N ALA A 48 50.63 19.87 12.10
CA ALA A 48 49.67 19.27 11.15
C ALA A 48 48.67 20.34 10.63
N GLY A 49 49.17 21.42 10.01
CA GLY A 49 48.38 22.61 9.64
C GLY A 49 47.53 22.52 8.36
N GLU A 50 47.40 21.35 7.72
CA GLU A 50 46.63 21.20 6.48
C GLU A 50 45.15 20.87 6.75
N GLN A 51 44.24 21.78 6.40
CA GLN A 51 42.79 21.53 6.46
C GLN A 51 42.19 21.44 5.05
N TYR A 52 41.24 20.51 4.86
CA TYR A 52 40.51 20.35 3.60
C TYR A 52 39.15 21.02 3.69
N GLN A 53 38.80 21.78 2.65
CA GLN A 53 37.47 22.35 2.45
C GLN A 53 36.86 21.85 1.14
N VAL A 54 35.54 21.64 1.11
CA VAL A 54 34.81 21.15 -0.07
C VAL A 54 33.82 22.20 -0.58
N ASN A 55 33.73 22.36 -1.90
CA ASN A 55 32.77 23.27 -2.51
C ASN A 55 31.35 22.68 -2.41
N SER A 56 30.41 23.46 -1.88
CA SER A 56 29.02 23.05 -1.68
C SER A 56 28.32 22.66 -2.99
N THR A 57 28.73 23.21 -4.14
CA THR A 57 28.17 22.87 -5.46
C THR A 57 28.60 21.49 -5.97
N SER A 58 29.71 20.94 -5.46
CA SER A 58 30.21 19.60 -5.84
C SER A 58 29.57 18.47 -5.01
N LEU A 59 28.77 18.82 -4.01
CA LEU A 59 28.05 17.83 -3.19
C LEU A 59 26.87 17.24 -3.96
N PRO A 60 26.48 15.99 -3.66
CA PRO A 60 25.20 15.45 -4.12
C PRO A 60 24.02 16.38 -3.80
N LEU A 61 23.05 16.47 -4.72
CA LEU A 61 21.86 17.32 -4.62
C LEU A 61 21.16 17.23 -3.25
N GLU A 62 21.06 16.02 -2.68
CA GLU A 62 20.49 15.80 -1.35
C GLU A 62 21.17 16.64 -0.23
N TYR A 63 22.50 16.75 -0.25
CA TYR A 63 23.25 17.52 0.74
C TYR A 63 23.23 19.01 0.41
N GLN A 64 23.16 19.39 -0.87
CA GLN A 64 22.93 20.79 -1.25
C GLN A 64 21.58 21.29 -0.73
N HIS A 65 20.53 20.47 -0.84
CA HIS A 65 19.21 20.78 -0.30
C HIS A 65 19.23 20.83 1.23
N ARG A 66 19.89 19.88 1.92
CA ARG A 66 20.06 19.94 3.39
C ARG A 66 20.83 21.18 3.83
N LEU A 67 21.87 21.58 3.10
CA LEU A 67 22.64 22.78 3.39
C LEU A 67 21.77 24.03 3.26
N LYS A 68 21.01 24.17 2.16
CA LYS A 68 20.04 25.25 1.98
C LYS A 68 18.99 25.29 3.09
N VAL A 69 18.43 24.13 3.46
CA VAL A 69 17.45 24.01 4.55
C VAL A 69 18.06 24.41 5.90
N SER A 70 19.30 24.00 6.16
CA SER A 70 20.03 24.37 7.38
C SER A 70 20.33 25.88 7.46
N GLN A 71 20.63 26.51 6.32
CA GLN A 71 20.83 27.96 6.22
C GLN A 71 19.52 28.73 6.43
N THR A 72 18.41 28.26 5.85
CA THR A 72 17.08 28.84 6.08
C THR A 72 16.56 28.63 7.51
N LEU A 73 17.02 27.58 8.22
CA LEU A 73 16.72 27.36 9.64
C LEU A 73 17.60 28.24 10.55
N VAL A 74 18.84 28.53 10.15
CA VAL A 74 19.74 29.46 10.86
C VAL A 74 19.29 30.92 10.67
N GLU A 75 18.63 31.28 9.57
CA GLU A 75 17.99 32.60 9.41
C GLU A 75 16.86 32.85 10.42
N ASN A 76 16.21 31.80 10.94
CA ASN A 76 15.16 31.94 11.95
C ASN A 76 15.65 31.88 13.41
N HIS A 77 16.94 31.63 13.64
CA HIS A 77 17.56 31.70 14.97
C HIS A 77 18.73 32.69 15.10
N SER A 78 19.04 33.46 14.04
CA SER A 78 20.13 34.44 14.05
C SER A 78 19.71 35.89 14.30
N LYS A 79 18.41 36.19 14.53
CA LYS A 79 17.95 37.58 14.80
C LYS A 79 18.63 38.28 15.98
N SER A 80 19.41 37.60 16.83
CA SER A 80 20.16 38.25 17.92
C SER A 80 21.66 38.41 17.71
N ILE A 81 22.28 37.70 16.75
CA ILE A 81 23.73 37.82 16.47
C ILE A 81 23.95 38.70 15.23
N THR A 82 23.19 38.50 14.15
CA THR A 82 23.28 39.34 12.95
C THR A 82 22.78 40.76 13.20
N GLY A 83 21.71 40.92 13.98
CA GLY A 83 21.19 42.23 14.40
C GLY A 83 22.18 43.02 15.27
N ARG A 84 23.01 42.35 16.08
CA ARG A 84 24.00 42.99 16.96
C ARG A 84 25.23 43.48 16.20
N THR A 85 25.69 42.71 15.21
CA THR A 85 26.76 43.14 14.30
C THR A 85 26.26 44.27 13.39
N ALA A 86 25.03 44.17 12.88
CA ALA A 86 24.42 45.22 12.07
C ALA A 86 24.20 46.53 12.85
N GLU A 87 23.72 46.47 14.10
CA GLU A 87 23.59 47.62 14.99
C GLU A 87 24.94 48.30 15.25
N HIS A 88 25.97 47.51 15.57
CA HIS A 88 27.31 48.02 15.83
C HIS A 88 27.97 48.66 14.60
N THR A 89 27.88 47.99 13.44
CA THR A 89 28.42 48.50 12.17
C THR A 89 27.68 49.77 11.75
N TRP A 90 26.36 49.80 11.91
CA TRP A 90 25.57 51.00 11.62
C TRP A 90 25.96 52.18 12.52
N TRP A 91 26.16 51.95 13.82
CA TRP A 91 26.61 53.01 14.73
C TRP A 91 28.01 53.54 14.39
N LEU A 92 28.93 52.66 13.96
CA LEU A 92 30.26 53.05 13.52
C LEU A 92 30.19 53.91 12.24
N ASP A 93 29.33 53.54 11.30
CA ASP A 93 29.14 54.28 10.04
C ASP A 93 28.46 55.63 10.28
N TYR A 94 27.43 55.64 11.13
CA TYR A 94 26.68 56.86 11.46
C TYR A 94 27.52 57.89 12.22
N LEU A 95 28.38 57.44 13.16
CA LEU A 95 29.26 58.32 13.94
C LEU A 95 30.60 58.59 13.27
N ARG A 96 30.87 57.98 12.10
CA ARG A 96 32.15 58.11 11.38
C ARG A 96 32.59 59.57 11.16
N PRO A 97 31.72 60.51 10.75
CA PRO A 97 32.11 61.91 10.56
C PRO A 97 32.68 62.54 11.83
N ALA A 98 32.13 62.19 13.01
CA ALA A 98 32.63 62.66 14.29
C ALA A 98 33.89 61.90 14.77
N LEU A 99 33.95 60.59 14.52
CA LEU A 99 35.05 59.72 14.97
C LEU A 99 36.39 59.99 14.27
N GLN A 100 36.37 60.64 13.09
CA GLN A 100 37.57 61.06 12.36
C GLN A 100 38.33 62.23 13.02
N HIS A 101 37.65 63.00 13.87
CA HIS A 101 38.26 64.13 14.57
C HIS A 101 38.78 63.71 15.95
N PRO A 102 39.85 64.35 16.46
CA PRO A 102 40.40 64.06 17.78
C PRO A 102 39.36 64.19 18.89
N VAL A 103 39.48 63.35 19.91
CA VAL A 103 38.64 63.38 21.11
C VAL A 103 38.68 64.78 21.73
N LYS A 104 37.50 65.35 22.03
CA LYS A 104 37.29 66.73 22.56
C LYS A 104 37.66 67.89 21.62
N SER A 105 37.83 67.67 20.32
CA SER A 105 37.98 68.79 19.37
C SER A 105 36.65 69.51 19.10
N THR A 106 36.74 70.81 18.77
CA THR A 106 35.58 71.63 18.36
C THR A 106 34.91 71.02 17.12
N ALA A 107 35.72 70.62 16.13
CA ALA A 107 35.25 69.96 14.90
C ALA A 107 34.44 68.67 15.16
N ARG A 108 34.81 67.88 16.18
CA ARG A 108 34.05 66.69 16.59
C ARG A 108 32.70 67.04 17.22
N THR A 109 32.63 68.16 17.92
CA THR A 109 31.42 68.64 18.59
C THR A 109 30.42 69.17 17.56
N ASP A 110 30.92 69.93 16.58
CA ASP A 110 30.12 70.45 15.46
C ASP A 110 29.58 69.29 14.59
N ALA A 111 30.41 68.30 14.26
CA ALA A 111 29.97 67.11 13.52
C ALA A 111 28.92 66.27 14.27
N LEU A 112 28.99 66.19 15.61
CA LEU A 112 27.95 65.51 16.41
C LEU A 112 26.65 66.33 16.52
N ALA A 113 26.73 67.66 16.49
CA ALA A 113 25.57 68.53 16.46
C ALA A 113 24.82 68.41 15.13
N GLU A 114 25.55 68.42 14.01
CA GLU A 114 24.99 68.22 12.68
C GLU A 114 24.32 66.84 12.51
N LEU A 115 24.87 65.80 13.14
CA LEU A 115 24.26 64.46 13.19
C LEU A 115 23.04 64.37 14.12
N ALA A 116 22.88 65.29 15.08
CA ALA A 116 21.70 65.34 15.95
C ALA A 116 20.51 66.04 15.26
N ASP A 117 20.80 67.04 14.42
CA ASP A 117 19.80 67.83 13.70
C ASP A 117 19.25 67.10 12.46
N ASN A 118 19.96 66.08 11.96
CA ASN A 118 19.56 65.30 10.79
C ASN A 118 18.91 63.95 11.18
N PRO A 119 17.61 63.73 10.93
CA PRO A 119 16.97 62.44 11.14
C PRO A 119 17.50 61.38 10.16
N THR A 120 17.75 60.17 10.65
CA THR A 120 18.32 59.06 9.88
C THR A 120 17.44 57.80 9.96
N ARG A 121 17.80 56.74 9.23
CA ARG A 121 17.20 55.41 9.40
C ARG A 121 18.16 54.48 10.12
N ASN A 122 17.69 53.83 11.18
CA ASN A 122 18.48 52.87 11.94
C ASN A 122 18.74 51.56 11.16
N TRP A 123 19.51 50.63 11.76
CA TRP A 123 19.83 49.31 11.18
C TRP A 123 18.60 48.39 10.96
N GLU A 124 17.41 48.78 11.41
CA GLU A 124 16.13 48.11 11.17
C GLU A 124 15.28 48.83 10.09
N GLY A 125 15.78 49.94 9.54
CA GLY A 125 15.12 50.73 8.48
C GLY A 125 14.13 51.78 8.99
N THR A 126 14.07 52.00 10.30
CA THR A 126 13.12 52.89 10.98
C THR A 126 13.68 54.31 11.10
N ALA A 127 12.86 55.33 10.84
CA ALA A 127 13.26 56.73 11.01
C ALA A 127 13.49 57.05 12.50
N VAL A 128 14.66 57.60 12.82
CA VAL A 128 15.10 57.92 14.18
C VAL A 128 15.88 59.24 14.19
N SER A 129 15.79 59.97 15.31
CA SER A 129 16.67 61.09 15.64
C SER A 129 17.23 60.84 17.04
N TYR A 130 18.50 61.19 17.24
CA TYR A 130 19.22 60.98 18.49
C TYR A 130 19.69 62.31 19.04
N SER A 131 19.50 62.52 20.34
CA SER A 131 20.03 63.71 21.01
C SER A 131 21.56 63.76 20.98
N LEU A 132 22.12 64.96 20.96
CA LEU A 132 23.57 65.20 21.03
C LEU A 132 24.24 64.40 22.17
N ARG A 133 23.60 64.36 23.34
CA ARG A 133 24.08 63.59 24.51
C ARG A 133 24.16 62.09 24.26
N THR A 134 23.24 61.55 23.46
CA THR A 134 23.24 60.13 23.09
C THR A 134 24.40 59.85 22.13
N LEU A 135 24.59 60.69 21.12
CA LEU A 135 25.68 60.57 20.15
C LEU A 135 27.06 60.68 20.82
N GLN A 136 27.24 61.64 21.73
CA GLN A 136 28.46 61.78 22.54
C GLN A 136 28.76 60.52 23.38
N ARG A 137 27.75 59.93 24.03
CA ARG A 137 27.91 58.71 24.82
C ARG A 137 28.30 57.50 23.96
N HIS A 138 27.76 57.41 22.75
CA HIS A 138 28.10 56.32 21.83
C HIS A 138 29.49 56.51 21.22
N ALA A 139 29.88 57.75 20.86
CA ALA A 139 31.21 58.08 20.39
C ALA A 139 32.29 57.78 21.45
N ALA A 140 32.05 58.13 22.72
CA ALA A 140 32.97 57.82 23.82
C ALA A 140 33.18 56.30 24.01
N ARG A 141 32.14 55.49 23.78
CA ARG A 141 32.27 54.02 23.82
C ARG A 141 33.14 53.48 22.68
N PHE A 142 33.11 54.10 21.50
CA PHE A 142 34.02 53.72 20.40
C PHE A 142 35.46 54.16 20.70
N ASP A 143 35.66 55.31 21.34
CA ASP A 143 36.99 55.76 21.76
C ASP A 143 37.63 54.81 22.80
N GLU A 144 36.79 54.11 23.58
CA GLU A 144 37.19 53.10 24.60
C GLU A 144 37.18 51.65 24.05
N ASP A 145 37.13 51.45 22.73
CA ASP A 145 37.04 50.14 22.05
C ASP A 145 35.86 49.25 22.53
N MET A 146 34.82 49.86 23.09
CA MET A 146 33.64 49.15 23.58
C MET A 146 32.58 48.94 22.51
N LYS A 147 32.02 47.73 22.48
CA LYS A 147 30.92 47.40 21.56
C LYS A 147 29.64 48.14 21.92
N VAL A 148 29.16 48.95 20.98
CA VAL A 148 27.87 49.63 21.04
C VAL A 148 26.72 48.70 20.60
N GLY A 149 25.69 48.58 21.44
CA GLY A 149 24.45 47.84 21.15
C GLY A 149 23.74 47.30 22.41
N ARG A 150 22.48 46.85 22.27
CA ARG A 150 21.70 46.30 23.41
C ARG A 150 22.43 45.11 24.05
N HIS A 151 22.83 45.24 25.31
CA HIS A 151 23.39 44.13 26.08
C HIS A 151 22.26 43.21 26.54
N GLY A 152 22.35 41.92 26.20
CA GLY A 152 21.52 40.90 26.84
C GLY A 152 21.82 40.88 28.34
N ARG A 153 20.79 40.84 29.17
CA ARG A 153 20.96 40.78 30.63
C ARG A 153 21.81 39.56 31.01
N SER A 154 22.69 39.72 31.99
CA SER A 154 23.61 38.70 32.50
C SER A 154 22.91 37.51 33.16
N ASP A 155 21.60 37.60 33.41
CA ASP A 155 20.75 36.55 33.98
C ASP A 155 20.04 35.67 32.92
N ARG A 156 20.31 35.89 31.63
CA ARG A 156 19.69 35.11 30.55
C ARG A 156 20.13 33.64 30.63
N GLY A 157 19.23 32.78 31.12
CA GLY A 157 19.41 31.33 31.24
C GLY A 157 19.45 30.80 32.67
N LYS A 158 19.55 31.66 33.70
CA LYS A 158 19.39 31.23 35.10
C LYS A 158 17.89 31.21 35.43
N LYS A 159 17.32 30.02 35.70
CA LYS A 159 15.95 29.92 36.22
C LYS A 159 15.91 30.60 37.60
N ARG A 160 15.42 31.83 37.65
CA ARG A 160 15.23 32.60 38.90
C ARG A 160 14.10 32.04 39.76
N VAL A 161 13.33 31.09 39.21
CA VAL A 161 12.15 30.48 39.83
C VAL A 161 12.26 28.97 39.70
N VAL A 162 12.20 28.26 40.82
CA VAL A 162 12.32 26.80 40.90
C VAL A 162 10.93 26.16 40.76
N VAL A 163 9.96 26.61 41.57
CA VAL A 163 8.56 26.14 41.50
C VAL A 163 7.62 27.29 41.13
N SER A 164 7.52 28.30 41.99
CA SER A 164 6.74 29.53 41.74
C SER A 164 7.42 30.69 42.46
N ARG A 165 7.28 31.93 41.96
CA ARG A 165 7.88 33.11 42.61
C ARG A 165 7.39 33.30 44.04
N ARG A 166 6.15 32.89 44.32
CA ARG A 166 5.52 33.00 45.64
C ARG A 166 6.11 31.96 46.58
N TRP A 167 6.15 30.69 46.17
CA TRP A 167 6.74 29.62 46.97
C TRP A 167 8.24 29.85 47.23
N ASP A 168 9.01 30.19 46.19
CA ASP A 168 10.46 30.39 46.30
C ASP A 168 10.83 31.54 47.26
N LYS A 169 9.97 32.56 47.39
CA LYS A 169 10.14 33.69 48.30
C LYS A 169 9.67 33.37 49.72
N LEU A 170 8.62 32.56 49.85
CA LEU A 170 8.00 32.24 51.14
C LEU A 170 8.87 31.26 51.96
N VAL A 171 9.43 30.23 51.32
CA VAL A 171 10.13 29.17 52.06
C VAL A 171 11.59 29.54 52.35
N PRO A 172 12.07 29.38 53.61
CA PRO A 172 13.43 29.72 54.04
C PRO A 172 14.45 28.62 53.70
N PHE A 173 14.17 27.79 52.70
CA PHE A 173 15.04 26.68 52.29
C PHE A 173 16.22 27.16 51.44
N ASP A 174 17.35 26.45 51.55
CA ASP A 174 18.51 26.66 50.70
C ASP A 174 18.24 26.21 49.25
N ALA A 175 19.14 26.56 48.33
CA ALA A 175 18.96 26.27 46.91
C ALA A 175 18.89 24.77 46.60
N SER A 176 19.63 23.93 47.34
CA SER A 176 19.66 22.48 47.11
C SER A 176 18.34 21.82 47.53
N THR A 177 17.78 22.21 48.68
CA THR A 177 16.48 21.70 49.14
C THR A 177 15.35 22.14 48.23
N LYS A 178 15.36 23.41 47.77
CA LYS A 178 14.36 23.90 46.79
C LYS A 178 14.40 23.10 45.49
N ALA A 179 15.60 22.81 44.98
CA ALA A 179 15.75 22.01 43.76
C ALA A 179 15.25 20.57 43.93
N LYS A 180 15.49 19.95 45.09
CA LYS A 180 15.00 18.60 45.40
C LYS A 180 13.48 18.54 45.43
N ILE A 181 12.82 19.43 46.18
CA ILE A 181 11.35 19.48 46.24
C ILE A 181 10.73 19.68 44.85
N ALA A 182 11.35 20.52 44.02
CA ALA A 182 10.87 20.76 42.66
C ALA A 182 11.03 19.54 41.74
N GLU A 183 12.11 18.77 41.88
CA GLU A 183 12.26 17.52 41.13
C GLU A 183 11.28 16.46 41.62
N ASP A 184 11.07 16.34 42.94
CA ASP A 184 10.09 15.41 43.51
C ASP A 184 8.66 15.75 43.04
N LEU A 185 8.29 17.04 43.07
CA LEU A 185 7.02 17.54 42.54
C LEU A 185 6.87 17.22 41.04
N LYS A 186 7.95 17.35 40.28
CA LYS A 186 7.94 17.00 38.85
C LYS A 186 7.74 15.50 38.64
N GLN A 187 8.36 14.65 39.44
CA GLN A 187 8.15 13.20 39.40
C GLN A 187 6.71 12.83 39.78
N GLU A 188 6.12 13.51 40.76
CA GLU A 188 4.72 13.33 41.13
C GLU A 188 3.80 13.68 39.96
N ILE A 189 3.95 14.88 39.36
CA ILE A 189 3.16 15.29 38.18
C ILE A 189 3.27 14.25 37.05
N ARG A 190 4.47 13.72 36.79
CA ARG A 190 4.67 12.66 35.79
C ARG A 190 3.93 11.38 36.16
N GLY A 191 3.98 10.98 37.43
CA GLY A 191 3.26 9.84 37.98
C GLY A 191 1.74 9.96 37.81
N LEU A 192 1.19 11.12 38.17
CA LEU A 192 -0.23 11.45 38.04
C LEU A 192 -0.71 11.42 36.57
N LEU A 193 0.06 12.03 35.66
CA LEU A 193 -0.25 12.05 34.22
C LEU A 193 -0.14 10.64 33.61
N LYS A 194 0.87 9.86 34.02
CA LYS A 194 1.02 8.44 33.66
C LYS A 194 -0.12 7.57 34.23
N GLY A 195 -0.66 7.95 35.39
CA GLY A 195 -1.84 7.35 36.01
C GLY A 195 -3.14 7.63 35.27
N GLY A 196 -3.17 8.67 34.42
CA GLY A 196 -4.32 9.05 33.61
C GLY A 196 -5.18 10.17 34.18
N MET A 197 -4.68 10.86 35.21
CA MET A 197 -5.44 11.90 35.90
C MET A 197 -5.84 13.04 34.96
N SER A 198 -7.01 13.64 35.23
CA SER A 198 -7.48 14.82 34.50
C SER A 198 -6.62 16.03 34.85
N TRP A 199 -6.57 17.01 33.94
CA TRP A 199 -5.75 18.22 34.12
C TRP A 199 -6.05 18.95 35.44
N GLY A 200 -7.32 19.16 35.75
CA GLY A 200 -7.75 19.84 36.98
C GLY A 200 -7.32 19.10 38.24
N HIS A 201 -7.53 17.79 38.29
CA HIS A 201 -7.11 16.97 39.43
C HIS A 201 -5.57 16.90 39.54
N THR A 202 -4.83 16.87 38.42
CA THR A 202 -3.36 16.91 38.46
C THR A 202 -2.85 18.18 39.12
N LEU A 203 -3.45 19.34 38.86
CA LEU A 203 -3.06 20.59 39.51
C LEU A 203 -3.34 20.55 41.02
N GLN A 204 -4.52 20.07 41.42
CA GLN A 204 -4.92 19.97 42.82
C GLN A 204 -4.02 19.01 43.62
N GLU A 205 -3.75 17.82 43.09
CA GLU A 205 -2.89 16.84 43.78
C GLU A 205 -1.41 17.26 43.78
N ALA A 206 -0.93 17.94 42.73
CA ALA A 206 0.41 18.51 42.72
C ALA A 206 0.57 19.66 43.73
N GLU A 207 -0.46 20.49 43.90
CA GLU A 207 -0.51 21.54 44.92
C GLU A 207 -0.48 20.94 46.32
N LYS A 208 -1.31 19.92 46.58
CA LYS A 208 -1.31 19.17 47.84
C LYS A 208 0.05 18.54 48.13
N PHE A 209 0.65 17.88 47.15
CA PHE A 209 2.00 17.31 47.28
C PHE A 209 3.03 18.36 47.67
N LEU A 210 2.99 19.55 47.04
CA LEU A 210 3.91 20.64 47.35
C LEU A 210 3.72 21.17 48.78
N ILE A 211 2.46 21.27 49.25
CA ILE A 211 2.14 21.65 50.63
C ILE A 211 2.72 20.63 51.61
N ASP A 212 2.48 19.34 51.38
CA ASP A 212 2.92 18.27 52.27
C ASP A 212 4.45 18.13 52.28
N ALA A 213 5.09 18.23 51.12
CA ALA A 213 6.55 18.26 51.01
C ALA A 213 7.14 19.47 51.77
N THR A 214 6.55 20.66 51.61
CA THR A 214 7.01 21.88 52.31
C THR A 214 6.89 21.74 53.83
N ARG A 215 5.79 21.11 54.31
CA ARG A 215 5.60 20.81 55.74
C ARG A 215 6.57 19.75 56.26
N ALA A 216 6.87 18.73 55.47
CA ALA A 216 7.80 17.66 55.83
C ALA A 216 9.23 18.18 56.02
N TRP A 217 9.63 19.20 55.24
CA TRP A 217 10.90 19.92 55.41
C TRP A 217 10.89 20.95 56.55
N GLY A 218 9.81 21.00 57.34
CA GLY A 218 9.75 21.76 58.60
C GLY A 218 9.22 23.19 58.48
N PHE A 219 8.74 23.63 57.31
CA PHE A 219 8.16 24.97 57.17
C PHE A 219 6.64 24.96 57.35
N ARG A 220 6.16 25.70 58.36
CA ARG A 220 4.74 25.88 58.68
C ARG A 220 4.46 27.37 58.96
N PRO A 221 3.88 28.12 58.01
CA PRO A 221 3.49 29.51 58.25
C PRO A 221 2.32 29.57 59.25
N GLY A 222 2.20 30.70 59.95
CA GLY A 222 1.15 30.91 60.96
C GLY A 222 -0.27 31.01 60.38
N ASP A 223 -0.40 31.42 59.11
CA ASP A 223 -1.67 31.42 58.35
C ASP A 223 -1.71 30.24 57.35
N PRO A 224 -2.63 29.26 57.52
CA PRO A 224 -2.81 28.17 56.57
C PRO A 224 -3.10 28.63 55.13
N ASN A 225 -3.80 29.75 54.95
CA ASN A 225 -4.17 30.28 53.63
C ASN A 225 -2.97 30.90 52.89
N GLU A 226 -1.92 31.29 53.59
CA GLU A 226 -0.69 31.78 52.98
C GLU A 226 0.09 30.64 52.29
N MET A 227 0.07 29.45 52.89
CA MET A 227 0.70 28.26 52.30
C MET A 227 0.01 27.83 51.00
N GLU A 228 -1.31 27.71 51.01
CA GLU A 228 -2.10 27.30 49.83
C GLU A 228 -1.88 28.26 48.66
N ARG A 229 -1.97 29.58 48.92
CA ARG A 229 -1.74 30.61 47.89
C ARG A 229 -0.31 30.60 47.32
N ALA A 230 0.68 30.18 48.10
CA ALA A 230 2.07 30.10 47.67
C ALA A 230 2.37 28.81 46.90
N CYS A 231 1.75 27.69 47.29
CA CYS A 231 1.92 26.37 46.69
C CYS A 231 1.09 26.14 45.41
N SER A 232 0.33 27.15 44.96
CA SER A 232 -0.36 27.09 43.67
C SER A 232 0.61 26.76 42.52
N ILE A 233 0.28 25.72 41.75
CA ILE A 233 1.14 25.16 40.71
C ILE A 233 0.98 25.94 39.39
N PRO A 234 2.07 26.48 38.82
CA PRO A 234 2.03 27.08 37.49
C PRO A 234 1.61 26.06 36.42
N THR A 235 0.68 26.46 35.55
CA THR A 235 0.19 25.62 34.44
C THR A 235 1.29 25.17 33.48
N ASP A 236 2.36 25.95 33.35
CA ASP A 236 3.51 25.63 32.51
C ASP A 236 4.28 24.38 32.99
N LEU A 237 4.32 24.14 34.32
CA LEU A 237 4.99 22.96 34.88
C LEU A 237 4.27 21.67 34.47
N VAL A 238 2.93 21.67 34.51
CA VAL A 238 2.13 20.52 34.06
C VAL A 238 2.14 20.42 32.53
N SER A 239 2.05 21.55 31.82
CA SER A 239 2.07 21.59 30.35
C SER A 239 3.32 20.96 29.76
N ALA A 240 4.49 21.24 30.35
CA ALA A 240 5.77 20.68 29.91
C ALA A 240 5.81 19.13 29.97
N GLU A 241 5.09 18.53 30.90
CA GLU A 241 5.12 17.09 31.17
C GLU A 241 3.89 16.35 30.59
N LEU A 242 3.00 17.03 29.85
CA LEU A 242 1.78 16.44 29.26
C LEU A 242 2.01 15.17 28.42
N HIS A 243 3.20 15.04 27.82
CA HIS A 243 3.57 13.88 27.02
C HIS A 243 3.57 12.56 27.81
N PHE A 244 3.68 12.58 29.14
CA PHE A 244 3.56 11.39 29.99
C PHE A 244 2.16 10.76 29.97
N ARG A 245 1.10 11.49 29.59
CA ARG A 245 -0.24 10.91 29.36
C ARG A 245 -0.25 9.85 28.26
N ASN A 246 0.74 9.86 27.36
CA ASN A 246 0.88 8.82 26.34
C ASN A 246 1.07 7.43 26.96
N VAL A 247 1.70 7.34 28.14
CA VAL A 247 1.90 6.07 28.86
C VAL A 247 0.57 5.52 29.37
N HIS A 248 -0.29 6.37 29.92
CA HIS A 248 -1.63 5.96 30.35
C HIS A 248 -2.42 5.39 29.17
N ARG A 249 -2.45 6.12 28.06
CA ARG A 249 -3.14 5.70 26.82
C ARG A 249 -2.61 4.35 26.34
N PHE A 250 -1.29 4.18 26.24
CA PHE A 250 -0.69 2.91 25.83
C PHE A 250 -1.14 1.72 26.69
N LYS A 251 -1.23 1.90 28.02
CA LYS A 251 -1.57 0.82 28.96
C LYS A 251 -3.07 0.56 29.12
N ARG A 252 -3.90 1.61 29.05
CA ARG A 252 -5.32 1.57 29.45
C ARG A 252 -6.30 1.84 28.30
N ASP A 253 -5.84 2.46 27.21
CA ASP A 253 -6.64 2.82 26.05
C ASP A 253 -5.84 2.54 24.75
N HIS A 254 -5.66 1.25 24.48
CA HIS A 254 -4.87 0.78 23.35
C HIS A 254 -5.41 1.29 22.01
N LYS A 255 -6.73 1.51 21.89
CA LYS A 255 -7.36 2.07 20.69
C LYS A 255 -6.93 3.52 20.45
N ALA A 256 -7.08 4.40 21.44
CA ALA A 256 -6.67 5.79 21.29
C ALA A 256 -5.15 5.96 21.13
N TYR A 257 -4.36 5.01 21.64
CA TYR A 257 -2.93 4.93 21.37
C TYR A 257 -2.66 4.56 19.90
N ASP A 258 -3.30 3.51 19.39
CA ASP A 258 -3.12 3.05 18.01
C ASP A 258 -3.53 4.12 16.98
N ASP A 259 -4.66 4.80 17.21
CA ASP A 259 -5.15 5.89 16.34
C ASP A 259 -4.13 7.03 16.17
N ARG A 260 -3.32 7.29 17.22
CA ARG A 260 -2.30 8.35 17.29
C ARG A 260 -0.90 7.89 16.90
N ARG A 261 -0.71 6.62 16.54
CA ARG A 261 0.59 6.15 16.07
C ARG A 261 1.10 7.02 14.91
N PRO A 262 2.39 7.39 14.88
CA PRO A 262 2.95 8.13 13.78
C PRO A 262 2.73 7.37 12.46
N ARG A 263 1.99 7.97 11.54
CA ARG A 263 1.69 7.36 10.24
C ARG A 263 2.72 7.80 9.21
N ILE A 264 3.18 6.85 8.39
CA ILE A 264 4.02 7.14 7.23
C ILE A 264 3.16 7.89 6.21
N ARG A 265 3.68 9.00 5.68
CA ARG A 265 3.05 9.69 4.56
C ARG A 265 3.30 8.89 3.29
N ARG A 266 2.24 8.45 2.62
CA ARG A 266 2.29 7.81 1.32
C ARG A 266 1.85 8.80 0.25
N THR A 267 2.46 8.74 -0.92
CA THR A 267 2.12 9.57 -2.07
C THR A 267 1.59 8.67 -3.18
N VAL A 268 0.62 9.18 -3.93
CA VAL A 268 0.10 8.55 -5.16
C VAL A 268 0.72 9.18 -6.41
N ALA A 269 1.71 10.06 -6.23
CA ALA A 269 2.38 10.71 -7.34
C ALA A 269 3.00 9.66 -8.27
N CYS A 270 2.72 9.78 -9.57
CA CYS A 270 3.18 8.88 -10.63
C CYS A 270 2.58 7.46 -10.61
N MET A 271 1.61 7.16 -9.74
CA MET A 271 0.89 5.89 -9.82
C MET A 271 -0.07 5.89 -11.02
N GLN A 272 -0.21 4.74 -11.67
CA GLN A 272 -1.20 4.52 -12.72
C GLN A 272 -2.51 3.96 -12.13
N PRO A 273 -3.67 4.20 -12.78
CA PRO A 273 -4.91 3.56 -12.38
C PRO A 273 -4.75 2.04 -12.33
N MET A 274 -5.37 1.41 -11.33
CA MET A 274 -5.31 -0.03 -11.10
C MET A 274 -3.90 -0.59 -10.81
N GLU A 275 -2.89 0.25 -10.58
CA GLU A 275 -1.56 -0.22 -10.13
C GLU A 275 -1.64 -0.86 -8.74
N LEU A 276 -2.46 -0.30 -7.85
CA LEU A 276 -2.71 -0.85 -6.52
C LEU A 276 -4.15 -0.61 -6.10
N VAL A 277 -4.89 -1.69 -5.92
CA VAL A 277 -6.25 -1.68 -5.38
C VAL A 277 -6.23 -2.11 -3.92
N VAL A 278 -6.94 -1.38 -3.06
CA VAL A 278 -7.09 -1.72 -1.65
C VAL A 278 -8.49 -2.27 -1.43
N GLY A 279 -8.62 -3.52 -0.98
CA GLY A 279 -9.90 -4.17 -0.68
C GLY A 279 -10.16 -4.27 0.82
N ASP A 280 -11.40 -4.01 1.24
CA ASP A 280 -11.81 -4.14 2.65
C ASP A 280 -13.33 -4.29 2.81
N VAL A 281 -13.78 -4.80 3.97
CA VAL A 281 -15.20 -5.00 4.28
C VAL A 281 -15.64 -4.06 5.40
N HIS A 282 -16.63 -3.22 5.11
CA HIS A 282 -17.17 -2.24 6.06
C HIS A 282 -18.62 -2.53 6.41
N PRO A 283 -18.97 -2.56 7.70
CA PRO A 283 -20.37 -2.62 8.10
C PRO A 283 -21.05 -1.25 8.00
N VAL A 284 -22.15 -1.17 7.24
CA VAL A 284 -22.88 0.09 6.97
C VAL A 284 -23.79 0.44 8.14
N ASP A 285 -23.69 1.64 8.68
CA ASP A 285 -24.47 2.09 9.84
C ASP A 285 -25.88 2.58 9.45
N ILE A 286 -26.60 1.79 8.65
CA ILE A 286 -28.00 2.01 8.28
C ILE A 286 -28.83 0.80 8.69
N HIS A 287 -29.87 1.03 9.50
CA HIS A 287 -30.85 0.01 9.87
C HIS A 287 -31.77 -0.33 8.69
N LEU A 288 -31.88 -1.62 8.41
CA LEU A 288 -32.72 -2.22 7.37
C LEU A 288 -33.68 -3.23 8.00
N THR A 289 -34.84 -3.39 7.39
CA THR A 289 -35.86 -4.36 7.81
C THR A 289 -35.64 -5.67 7.06
N ARG A 290 -35.58 -6.78 7.80
CA ARG A 290 -35.58 -8.13 7.24
C ARG A 290 -37.00 -8.59 6.89
N PRO A 291 -37.14 -9.64 6.06
CA PRO A 291 -38.45 -10.25 5.77
C PRO A 291 -39.21 -10.72 7.03
N ASP A 292 -38.49 -11.08 8.09
CA ASP A 292 -39.07 -11.50 9.38
C ASP A 292 -39.46 -10.33 10.31
N GLY A 293 -39.32 -9.09 9.85
CA GLY A 293 -39.60 -7.86 10.60
C GLY A 293 -38.50 -7.43 11.57
N THR A 294 -37.40 -8.18 11.70
CA THR A 294 -36.27 -7.79 12.54
C THR A 294 -35.35 -6.78 11.84
N VAL A 295 -34.56 -6.03 12.62
CA VAL A 295 -33.67 -4.98 12.08
C VAL A 295 -32.22 -5.47 12.03
N ALA A 296 -31.54 -5.18 10.92
CA ALA A 296 -30.12 -5.48 10.74
C ALA A 296 -29.41 -4.44 9.87
N THR A 297 -28.09 -4.53 9.77
CA THR A 297 -27.25 -3.67 8.94
C THR A 297 -26.61 -4.47 7.82
N ALA A 298 -26.50 -3.89 6.62
CA ALA A 298 -25.76 -4.48 5.52
C ALA A 298 -24.22 -4.43 5.73
N ARG A 299 -23.51 -5.25 4.97
CA ARG A 299 -22.06 -5.17 4.79
C ARG A 299 -21.76 -4.62 3.40
N LEU A 300 -20.76 -3.76 3.32
CA LEU A 300 -20.22 -3.19 2.11
C LEU A 300 -18.83 -3.79 1.87
N ILE A 301 -18.63 -4.38 0.70
CA ILE A 301 -17.33 -4.79 0.19
C ILE A 301 -16.83 -3.65 -0.69
N GLY A 302 -15.70 -3.06 -0.36
CA GLY A 302 -15.15 -1.93 -1.10
C GLY A 302 -13.78 -2.24 -1.69
N PHE A 303 -13.58 -1.80 -2.94
CA PHE A 303 -12.28 -1.81 -3.61
C PHE A 303 -11.92 -0.39 -4.04
N LEU A 304 -10.82 0.13 -3.47
CA LEU A 304 -10.32 1.48 -3.71
C LEU A 304 -9.12 1.42 -4.65
N ASP A 305 -9.24 1.98 -5.85
CA ASP A 305 -8.07 2.26 -6.69
C ASP A 305 -7.25 3.38 -6.03
N TRP A 306 -6.05 3.07 -5.54
CA TRP A 306 -5.27 4.01 -4.76
C TRP A 306 -4.80 5.20 -5.62
N ALA A 307 -4.48 4.99 -6.90
CA ALA A 307 -3.97 6.05 -7.76
C ALA A 307 -5.01 7.16 -7.98
N THR A 308 -6.25 6.77 -8.29
CA THR A 308 -7.34 7.71 -8.59
C THR A 308 -8.25 8.01 -7.40
N GLN A 309 -8.16 7.22 -6.32
CA GLN A 309 -9.07 7.21 -5.18
C GLN A 309 -10.53 6.88 -5.57
N ARG A 310 -10.77 6.23 -6.72
CA ARG A 310 -12.11 5.77 -7.10
C ARG A 310 -12.48 4.55 -6.28
N LEU A 311 -13.70 4.56 -5.75
CA LEU A 311 -14.24 3.47 -4.95
C LEU A 311 -15.28 2.67 -5.73
N TRP A 312 -15.03 1.37 -5.85
CA TRP A 312 -15.99 0.37 -6.28
C TRP A 312 -16.59 -0.31 -5.05
N ILE A 313 -17.89 -0.62 -5.08
CA ILE A 313 -18.56 -1.26 -3.96
C ILE A 313 -19.45 -2.41 -4.41
N GLY A 314 -19.69 -3.34 -3.49
CA GLY A 314 -20.82 -4.27 -3.51
C GLY A 314 -21.44 -4.36 -2.14
N LEU A 315 -22.74 -4.64 -2.09
CA LEU A 315 -23.51 -4.70 -0.84
C LEU A 315 -24.03 -6.11 -0.59
N ILE A 316 -24.03 -6.50 0.67
CA ILE A 316 -24.50 -7.81 1.11
C ILE A 316 -25.37 -7.63 2.34
N PHE A 317 -26.51 -8.28 2.32
CA PHE A 317 -27.42 -8.35 3.45
C PHE A 317 -27.69 -9.79 3.84
N PHE A 318 -27.66 -10.05 5.13
CA PHE A 318 -27.87 -11.39 5.67
C PHE A 318 -29.27 -11.47 6.31
N GLU A 319 -30.11 -12.34 5.76
CA GLU A 319 -31.42 -12.66 6.31
C GLU A 319 -31.34 -13.20 7.75
N LYS A 320 -30.24 -13.90 8.06
CA LYS A 320 -29.94 -14.44 9.40
C LYS A 320 -28.57 -13.95 9.89
N ARG A 321 -28.10 -14.44 11.04
CA ARG A 321 -26.70 -14.20 11.45
C ARG A 321 -25.76 -14.81 10.40
N GLY A 322 -24.92 -13.97 9.80
CA GLY A 322 -23.98 -14.36 8.76
C GLY A 322 -22.83 -13.36 8.66
N GLY A 323 -21.79 -13.76 7.93
CA GLY A 323 -20.62 -12.94 7.63
C GLY A 323 -20.26 -13.08 6.16
N VAL A 324 -19.50 -12.10 5.66
CA VAL A 324 -19.06 -12.06 4.26
C VAL A 324 -18.17 -13.28 3.98
N GLN A 325 -18.41 -13.95 2.86
CA GLN A 325 -17.68 -15.13 2.42
C GLN A 325 -16.78 -14.80 1.21
N ASN A 326 -15.80 -15.67 0.93
CA ASN A 326 -14.89 -15.52 -0.22
C ASN A 326 -15.66 -15.34 -1.54
N ARG A 327 -16.71 -16.14 -1.77
CA ARG A 327 -17.51 -16.04 -3.00
C ARG A 327 -18.08 -14.64 -3.19
N ASP A 328 -18.50 -13.98 -2.12
CA ASP A 328 -19.18 -12.70 -2.23
C ASP A 328 -18.14 -11.60 -2.57
N VAL A 329 -16.93 -11.70 -2.01
CA VAL A 329 -15.81 -10.81 -2.36
C VAL A 329 -15.32 -11.04 -3.79
N ILE A 330 -15.21 -12.31 -4.23
CA ILE A 330 -14.84 -12.67 -5.61
C ILE A 330 -15.81 -12.04 -6.61
N GLU A 331 -17.13 -12.10 -6.37
CA GLU A 331 -18.12 -11.53 -7.29
C GLU A 331 -18.01 -10.01 -7.41
N VAL A 332 -17.85 -9.30 -6.29
CA VAL A 332 -17.67 -7.84 -6.31
C VAL A 332 -16.35 -7.46 -6.98
N PHE A 333 -15.29 -8.24 -6.75
CA PHE A 333 -13.98 -8.06 -7.37
C PHE A 333 -14.02 -8.30 -8.88
N ALA A 334 -14.68 -9.37 -9.33
CA ALA A 334 -14.86 -9.68 -10.74
C ALA A 334 -15.64 -8.59 -11.47
N ALA A 335 -16.70 -8.06 -10.85
CA ALA A 335 -17.45 -6.93 -11.41
C ALA A 335 -16.60 -5.65 -11.53
N MET A 336 -15.74 -5.39 -10.55
CA MET A 336 -14.78 -4.27 -10.63
C MET A 336 -13.79 -4.48 -11.78
N ILE A 337 -13.22 -5.68 -11.92
CA ILE A 337 -12.23 -5.98 -12.97
C ILE A 337 -12.86 -5.85 -14.36
N GLU A 338 -14.07 -6.35 -14.55
CA GLU A 338 -14.78 -6.20 -15.83
C GLU A 338 -15.01 -4.73 -16.18
N ALA A 339 -15.30 -3.90 -15.19
CA ALA A 339 -15.54 -2.47 -15.41
C ALA A 339 -14.25 -1.63 -15.56
N TRP A 340 -13.21 -1.92 -14.77
CA TRP A 340 -12.04 -1.05 -14.58
C TRP A 340 -10.71 -1.67 -15.02
N GLY A 341 -10.69 -2.97 -15.31
CA GLY A 341 -9.49 -3.74 -15.64
C GLY A 341 -8.87 -4.45 -14.45
N MET A 342 -7.97 -5.39 -14.77
CA MET A 342 -7.23 -6.17 -13.79
C MET A 342 -6.22 -5.30 -13.03
N PRO A 343 -6.21 -5.32 -11.68
CA PRO A 343 -5.19 -4.62 -10.92
C PRO A 343 -3.82 -5.30 -10.99
N GLN A 344 -2.74 -4.50 -10.97
CA GLN A 344 -1.36 -5.00 -10.93
C GLN A 344 -0.95 -5.47 -9.52
N SER A 345 -1.63 -4.98 -8.48
CA SER A 345 -1.43 -5.41 -7.10
C SER A 345 -2.71 -5.21 -6.29
N LEU A 346 -2.96 -6.14 -5.37
CA LEU A 346 -4.12 -6.12 -4.48
C LEU A 346 -3.66 -6.06 -3.02
N TYR A 347 -4.09 -5.05 -2.29
CA TYR A 347 -3.83 -4.89 -0.85
C TYR A 347 -5.10 -5.16 -0.05
N VAL A 348 -5.14 -6.29 0.66
CA VAL A 348 -6.31 -6.75 1.41
C VAL A 348 -5.93 -7.13 2.83
N ASP A 349 -6.93 -7.24 3.70
CA ASP A 349 -6.69 -7.78 5.04
C ASP A 349 -6.40 -9.29 4.98
N ASN A 350 -5.79 -9.80 6.05
CA ASN A 350 -5.67 -11.24 6.34
C ASN A 350 -7.00 -11.88 6.77
N GLY A 351 -8.14 -11.25 6.47
CA GLY A 351 -9.47 -11.79 6.72
C GLY A 351 -9.69 -13.09 5.96
N LYS A 352 -10.45 -14.03 6.54
CA LYS A 352 -10.75 -15.32 5.89
C LYS A 352 -11.51 -15.13 4.57
N GLU A 353 -12.25 -14.03 4.44
CA GLU A 353 -13.00 -13.59 3.27
C GLU A 353 -12.11 -13.22 2.06
N PHE A 354 -10.81 -12.96 2.26
CA PHE A 354 -9.85 -12.64 1.20
C PHE A 354 -8.92 -13.81 0.84
N GLY A 355 -9.22 -15.02 1.31
CA GLY A 355 -8.39 -16.22 1.06
C GLY A 355 -8.20 -16.53 -0.43
N PHE A 356 -9.15 -16.13 -1.29
CA PHE A 356 -9.06 -16.29 -2.75
C PHE A 356 -7.87 -15.54 -3.37
N ALA A 357 -7.35 -14.50 -2.72
CA ALA A 357 -6.27 -13.71 -3.27
C ALA A 357 -5.00 -14.55 -3.51
N ALA A 358 -4.79 -15.62 -2.74
CA ALA A 358 -3.69 -16.56 -2.96
C ALA A 358 -3.69 -17.24 -4.35
N PHE A 359 -4.84 -17.28 -5.03
CA PHE A 359 -4.96 -17.86 -6.38
C PHE A 359 -4.70 -16.84 -7.51
N LEU A 360 -4.57 -15.54 -7.18
CA LEU A 360 -4.51 -14.46 -8.17
C LEU A 360 -3.10 -14.05 -8.60
N ASP A 361 -2.06 -14.49 -7.90
CA ASP A 361 -0.68 -14.02 -8.17
C ASP A 361 -0.26 -14.30 -9.63
N ASP A 362 -0.58 -15.48 -10.17
CA ASP A 362 -0.28 -15.83 -11.58
C ASP A 362 -1.05 -14.98 -12.59
N ALA A 363 -2.32 -14.67 -12.29
CA ALA A 363 -3.14 -13.82 -13.16
C ALA A 363 -2.66 -12.35 -13.15
N MET A 364 -2.16 -11.86 -12.01
CA MET A 364 -1.62 -10.51 -11.87
C MET A 364 -0.28 -10.35 -12.59
N LEU A 365 0.55 -11.40 -12.66
CA LEU A 365 1.84 -11.37 -13.36
C LEU A 365 1.72 -11.07 -14.86
N LEU A 366 0.63 -11.51 -15.51
CA LEU A 366 0.40 -11.30 -16.94
C LEU A 366 0.09 -9.83 -17.30
N THR A 367 -0.16 -8.96 -16.32
CA THR A 367 -0.53 -7.56 -16.55
C THR A 367 0.65 -6.59 -16.68
N VAL A 368 1.90 -7.07 -16.60
CA VAL A 368 3.07 -6.20 -16.41
C VAL A 368 3.82 -5.91 -17.72
N PRO A 369 3.51 -4.76 -18.35
CA PRO A 369 4.56 -3.81 -18.67
C PRO A 369 4.39 -2.53 -17.86
N GLY A 370 5.34 -2.20 -16.97
CA GLY A 370 5.44 -0.86 -16.37
C GLY A 370 5.03 -0.69 -14.91
N PHE A 371 5.03 -1.74 -14.08
CA PHE A 371 4.86 -1.57 -12.62
C PHE A 371 5.95 -0.66 -12.03
N HIS A 372 5.54 0.43 -11.36
CA HIS A 372 6.46 1.45 -10.83
C HIS A 372 6.79 1.27 -9.34
N GLY A 373 6.34 0.18 -8.72
CA GLY A 373 6.67 -0.18 -7.34
C GLY A 373 7.96 -1.00 -7.19
N PRO A 374 8.42 -1.26 -5.96
CA PRO A 374 9.57 -2.14 -5.73
C PRO A 374 9.29 -3.55 -6.23
N SER A 375 10.25 -4.15 -6.95
CA SER A 375 10.17 -5.53 -7.43
C SER A 375 9.78 -6.47 -6.28
N ARG A 376 8.62 -7.13 -6.42
CA ARG A 376 8.10 -8.08 -5.44
C ARG A 376 7.79 -9.40 -6.13
N SER A 377 7.98 -10.48 -5.39
CA SER A 377 7.66 -11.83 -5.84
C SER A 377 6.16 -12.16 -5.73
N THR A 378 5.37 -11.36 -5.00
CA THR A 378 3.93 -11.53 -4.82
C THR A 378 3.22 -10.19 -5.06
N HIS A 379 2.10 -10.24 -5.79
CA HIS A 379 1.28 -9.09 -6.18
C HIS A 379 0.09 -8.89 -5.23
N VAL A 380 -0.22 -9.93 -4.46
CA VAL A 380 -1.11 -9.83 -3.31
C VAL A 380 -0.33 -9.42 -2.06
N ILE A 381 -0.77 -8.32 -1.45
CA ILE A 381 -0.21 -7.77 -0.22
C ILE A 381 -1.25 -8.00 0.86
N ASN A 382 -0.89 -8.82 1.84
CA ASN A 382 -1.70 -9.02 3.03
C ASN A 382 -1.30 -8.03 4.13
N ALA A 383 -2.28 -7.36 4.73
CA ALA A 383 -2.04 -6.48 5.87
C ALA A 383 -1.50 -7.27 7.07
N LEU A 384 -0.53 -6.70 7.80
CA LEU A 384 -0.11 -7.28 9.07
C LEU A 384 -1.31 -7.33 10.05
N PRO A 385 -1.44 -8.38 10.87
CA PRO A 385 -2.50 -8.46 11.87
C PRO A 385 -2.56 -7.18 12.73
N TYR A 386 -3.78 -6.69 12.97
CA TYR A 386 -4.06 -5.51 13.81
C TYR A 386 -3.53 -4.16 13.29
N ASN A 387 -3.26 -4.02 11.99
CA ASN A 387 -2.88 -2.74 11.35
C ASN A 387 -4.01 -2.10 10.51
N ALA A 388 -5.25 -2.18 11.00
CA ALA A 388 -6.44 -1.57 10.39
C ALA A 388 -6.20 -0.09 9.99
N SER A 389 -5.71 0.71 10.94
CA SER A 389 -5.41 2.15 10.81
C SER A 389 -4.42 2.54 9.68
N ALA A 390 -3.68 1.58 9.12
CA ALA A 390 -2.76 1.79 8.00
C ALA A 390 -3.44 1.77 6.62
N LYS A 391 -4.66 1.23 6.50
CA LYS A 391 -5.39 1.12 5.23
C LYS A 391 -6.07 2.46 4.88
N PRO A 392 -5.83 3.02 3.69
CA PRO A 392 -6.49 4.26 3.26
C PRO A 392 -8.02 4.15 3.17
N ILE A 393 -8.52 2.96 2.82
CA ILE A 393 -9.95 2.72 2.58
C ILE A 393 -10.80 2.82 3.86
N GLU A 394 -10.28 2.45 5.03
CA GLU A 394 -11.00 2.59 6.30
C GLU A 394 -11.34 4.05 6.62
N ARG A 395 -10.38 4.95 6.36
CA ARG A 395 -10.64 6.40 6.50
C ARG A 395 -11.72 6.86 5.52
N LEU A 396 -11.69 6.36 4.29
CA LEU A 396 -12.69 6.68 3.29
C LEU A 396 -14.08 6.21 3.72
N PHE A 397 -14.21 5.00 4.26
CA PHE A 397 -15.49 4.52 4.81
C PHE A 397 -16.00 5.42 5.94
N GLY A 398 -15.12 5.85 6.85
CA GLY A 398 -15.50 6.82 7.89
C GLY A 398 -15.96 8.17 7.32
N ASP A 399 -15.29 8.66 6.27
CA ASP A 399 -15.72 9.87 5.54
C ASP A 399 -17.07 9.66 4.83
N LEU A 400 -17.32 8.48 4.25
CA LEU A 400 -18.59 8.12 3.61
C LEU A 400 -19.74 8.07 4.62
N GLU A 401 -19.52 7.40 5.76
CA GLU A 401 -20.48 7.31 6.86
C GLU A 401 -20.86 8.70 7.38
N THR A 402 -19.86 9.55 7.59
CA THR A 402 -20.07 10.86 8.21
C THR A 402 -20.70 11.88 7.26
N ARG A 403 -20.31 11.88 5.98
CA ARG A 403 -20.70 12.95 5.03
C ARG A 403 -21.87 12.58 4.12
N TYR A 404 -22.03 11.30 3.78
CA TYR A 404 -23.01 10.86 2.81
C TYR A 404 -24.07 9.98 3.47
N PHE A 405 -23.68 8.85 4.07
CA PHE A 405 -24.66 7.90 4.63
C PHE A 405 -25.41 8.46 5.84
N SER A 406 -24.81 9.41 6.56
CA SER A 406 -25.47 10.14 7.67
C SER A 406 -26.74 10.88 7.26
N THR A 407 -26.90 11.18 5.96
CA THR A 407 -28.11 11.83 5.39
C THR A 407 -29.22 10.83 5.06
N ALA A 408 -28.91 9.53 5.05
CA ALA A 408 -29.88 8.49 4.78
C ALA A 408 -30.79 8.26 6.00
N ARG A 409 -32.05 7.90 5.73
CA ARG A 409 -32.96 7.38 6.75
C ARG A 409 -32.36 6.14 7.42
N GLY A 410 -32.69 5.86 8.68
CA GLY A 410 -32.16 4.68 9.36
C GLY A 410 -30.69 4.75 9.76
N HIS A 411 -29.99 5.86 9.54
CA HIS A 411 -28.57 5.99 9.94
C HIS A 411 -28.39 6.08 11.45
N ILE A 412 -27.57 5.19 12.02
CA ILE A 412 -27.41 5.00 13.48
C ILE A 412 -26.20 5.70 14.10
N GLY A 413 -25.39 6.42 13.32
CA GLY A 413 -24.36 7.32 13.87
C GLY A 413 -23.14 6.64 14.51
N GLY A 414 -22.71 5.46 14.03
CA GLY A 414 -21.40 4.89 14.38
C GLY A 414 -21.31 4.13 15.70
N ASN A 415 -22.29 4.25 16.60
CA ASN A 415 -22.25 3.58 17.90
C ASN A 415 -23.37 2.54 18.02
N ARG A 416 -23.08 1.30 17.59
CA ARG A 416 -24.05 0.19 17.55
C ARG A 416 -24.59 -0.23 18.91
N MET A 417 -23.88 0.11 20.00
CA MET A 417 -24.28 -0.18 21.37
C MET A 417 -25.10 0.95 22.00
N SER A 418 -24.92 2.20 21.55
CA SER A 418 -25.77 3.31 21.97
C SER A 418 -26.78 3.62 20.86
N LYS A 419 -28.01 3.16 21.01
CA LYS A 419 -29.09 3.46 20.05
C LYS A 419 -29.16 4.98 19.86
N LYS A 420 -28.78 5.49 18.69
CA LYS A 420 -29.14 6.84 18.28
C LYS A 420 -30.66 6.93 18.35
N GLN A 421 -31.16 7.97 18.99
CA GLN A 421 -32.59 8.18 19.16
C GLN A 421 -32.98 9.37 18.29
N GLU A 422 -34.03 9.25 17.48
CA GLU A 422 -34.57 10.39 16.71
C GLU A 422 -35.18 11.44 17.65
N ALA A 423 -35.70 10.99 18.80
CA ALA A 423 -36.18 11.78 19.93
C ALA A 423 -36.02 10.94 21.21
N ILE A 424 -35.98 11.56 22.40
CA ILE A 424 -35.86 10.83 23.69
C ILE A 424 -36.88 9.68 23.74
N GLY A 425 -36.41 8.44 23.72
CA GLY A 425 -37.22 7.22 23.77
C GLY A 425 -37.68 6.61 22.43
N ARG A 426 -37.39 7.21 21.25
CA ARG A 426 -37.70 6.61 19.93
C ARG A 426 -36.45 6.14 19.19
N THR A 427 -36.45 4.86 18.81
CA THR A 427 -35.37 4.24 18.00
C THR A 427 -35.46 4.73 16.55
N VAL A 428 -34.32 4.97 15.89
CA VAL A 428 -34.29 5.38 14.47
C VAL A 428 -35.10 4.41 13.61
N ALA A 429 -36.02 4.94 12.81
CA ALA A 429 -36.82 4.12 11.89
C ALA A 429 -35.91 3.53 10.80
N PRO A 430 -36.00 2.23 10.48
CA PRO A 430 -35.24 1.63 9.39
C PRO A 430 -35.45 2.35 8.05
N PHE A 431 -34.46 2.26 7.16
CA PHE A 431 -34.54 2.82 5.82
C PHE A 431 -35.65 2.14 4.99
N GLY A 432 -35.73 0.82 5.05
CA GLY A 432 -36.62 -0.01 4.24
C GLY A 432 -36.09 -1.45 4.15
N ALA A 433 -36.46 -2.15 3.08
CA ALA A 433 -35.85 -3.43 2.71
C ALA A 433 -34.42 -3.21 2.15
N PHE A 434 -33.71 -4.30 1.89
CA PHE A 434 -32.34 -4.22 1.37
C PHE A 434 -32.29 -3.64 -0.04
N GLU A 435 -33.24 -4.03 -0.89
CA GLU A 435 -33.35 -3.61 -2.28
C GLU A 435 -33.60 -2.11 -2.38
N ASP A 436 -34.28 -1.51 -1.38
CA ASP A 436 -34.56 -0.08 -1.33
C ASP A 436 -33.31 0.75 -1.04
N VAL A 437 -32.38 0.23 -0.22
CA VAL A 437 -31.20 0.98 0.21
C VAL A 437 -30.06 0.91 -0.80
N VAL A 438 -30.00 -0.15 -1.62
CA VAL A 438 -28.91 -0.37 -2.58
C VAL A 438 -28.74 0.83 -3.54
N PRO A 439 -29.78 1.33 -4.24
CA PRO A 439 -29.64 2.48 -5.13
C PRO A 439 -29.19 3.75 -4.41
N ALA A 440 -29.61 3.95 -3.15
CA ALA A 440 -29.21 5.10 -2.36
C ALA A 440 -27.71 5.08 -2.04
N ILE A 441 -27.19 3.94 -1.58
CA ILE A 441 -25.76 3.77 -1.28
C ILE A 441 -24.91 3.88 -2.55
N GLU A 442 -25.32 3.25 -3.64
CA GLU A 442 -24.66 3.40 -4.94
C GLU A 442 -24.65 4.87 -5.41
N GLY A 443 -25.75 5.58 -5.23
CA GLY A 443 -25.87 7.01 -5.50
C GLY A 443 -24.91 7.86 -4.67
N PHE A 444 -24.75 7.56 -3.37
CA PHE A 444 -23.80 8.23 -2.50
C PHE A 444 -22.35 7.98 -2.93
N VAL A 445 -21.97 6.73 -3.24
CA VAL A 445 -20.62 6.41 -3.72
C VAL A 445 -20.36 7.03 -5.08
N ARG A 446 -21.35 7.04 -5.99
CA ARG A 446 -21.26 7.76 -7.27
C ARG A 446 -21.03 9.25 -7.06
N THR A 447 -21.74 9.85 -6.10
CA THR A 447 -21.55 11.26 -5.72
C THR A 447 -20.13 11.51 -5.20
N TYR A 448 -19.63 10.65 -4.31
CA TYR A 448 -18.23 10.71 -3.84
C TYR A 448 -17.24 10.67 -5.01
N ASN A 449 -17.39 9.69 -5.92
CA ASN A 449 -16.49 9.52 -7.07
C ASN A 449 -16.49 10.76 -8.00
N HIS A 450 -17.58 11.53 -8.03
CA HIS A 450 -17.69 12.75 -8.84
C HIS A 450 -17.42 14.05 -8.07
N THR A 451 -17.31 14.01 -6.75
CA THR A 451 -17.09 15.20 -5.92
C THR A 451 -15.61 15.54 -5.85
N ALA A 452 -15.30 16.81 -6.12
CA ALA A 452 -13.94 17.34 -6.04
C ALA A 452 -13.38 17.24 -4.62
N GLN A 453 -12.19 16.67 -4.49
CA GLN A 453 -11.51 16.54 -3.20
C GLN A 453 -10.68 17.80 -2.91
N GLY A 454 -10.53 18.18 -1.65
CA GLY A 454 -9.85 19.44 -1.28
C GLY A 454 -8.43 19.58 -1.85
N LYS A 455 -7.95 20.82 -2.03
CA LYS A 455 -6.61 21.12 -2.62
C LYS A 455 -5.42 20.49 -1.89
N LYS A 456 -5.58 20.18 -0.60
CA LYS A 456 -4.57 19.49 0.24
C LYS A 456 -4.65 17.96 0.18
N SER A 457 -5.64 17.41 -0.53
CA SER A 457 -5.79 15.97 -0.74
C SER A 457 -4.80 15.44 -1.78
N ALA A 458 -4.69 14.12 -1.88
CA ALA A 458 -3.89 13.44 -2.90
C ALA A 458 -4.28 13.87 -4.34
N LEU A 459 -5.56 14.20 -4.57
CA LEU A 459 -6.10 14.56 -5.89
C LEU A 459 -6.02 16.06 -6.20
N LYS A 460 -5.50 16.89 -5.28
CA LYS A 460 -5.21 18.33 -5.50
C LYS A 460 -6.36 19.16 -6.08
N GLY A 461 -7.62 18.88 -5.71
CA GLY A 461 -8.79 19.61 -6.22
C GLY A 461 -9.64 18.84 -7.22
N LEU A 462 -9.17 17.71 -7.73
CA LEU A 462 -9.93 16.87 -8.65
C LEU A 462 -10.84 15.87 -7.91
N SER A 463 -11.88 15.41 -8.58
CA SER A 463 -12.65 14.25 -8.14
C SER A 463 -11.94 12.96 -8.53
N PRO A 464 -12.26 11.82 -7.87
CA PRO A 464 -11.74 10.52 -8.27
C PRO A 464 -11.96 10.22 -9.77
N GLU A 465 -13.16 10.46 -10.27
CA GLU A 465 -13.52 10.24 -11.67
C GLU A 465 -12.78 11.19 -12.63
N ALA A 466 -12.61 12.47 -12.25
CA ALA A 466 -11.83 13.41 -13.06
C ALA A 466 -10.35 13.02 -13.16
N THR A 467 -9.80 12.46 -12.07
CA THR A 467 -8.42 11.96 -12.05
C THR A 467 -8.27 10.77 -12.99
N PHE A 468 -9.19 9.80 -12.93
CA PHE A 468 -9.20 8.66 -13.86
C PHE A 468 -9.33 9.09 -15.32
N ARG A 469 -10.26 10.00 -15.62
CA ARG A 469 -10.42 10.56 -16.98
C ARG A 469 -9.16 11.23 -17.50
N LYS A 470 -8.38 11.87 -16.62
CA LYS A 470 -7.08 12.44 -16.98
C LYS A 470 -6.08 11.36 -17.41
N HIS A 471 -6.06 10.20 -16.75
CA HIS A 471 -5.20 9.09 -17.16
C HIS A 471 -5.66 8.48 -18.49
N LEU A 472 -6.97 8.31 -18.70
CA LEU A 472 -7.51 7.88 -19.99
C LEU A 472 -7.10 8.84 -21.12
N GLY A 473 -7.25 10.16 -20.89
CA GLY A 473 -6.81 11.18 -21.85
C GLY A 473 -5.28 11.22 -22.07
N ALA A 474 -4.49 10.67 -21.15
CA ALA A 474 -3.04 10.51 -21.27
C ALA A 474 -2.63 9.18 -21.94
N GLY A 475 -3.60 8.38 -22.41
CA GLY A 475 -3.35 7.13 -23.13
C GLY A 475 -3.28 5.87 -22.26
N TRP A 476 -3.63 5.95 -20.98
CA TRP A 476 -3.75 4.75 -20.15
C TRP A 476 -4.93 3.88 -20.63
N ALA A 477 -4.73 2.57 -20.68
CA ALA A 477 -5.75 1.59 -21.02
C ALA A 477 -5.75 0.43 -20.00
N PRO A 478 -6.93 -0.10 -19.64
CA PRO A 478 -7.03 -1.23 -18.73
C PRO A 478 -6.63 -2.55 -19.40
N THR A 479 -6.07 -3.47 -18.62
CA THR A 479 -6.02 -4.89 -19.00
C THR A 479 -7.37 -5.52 -18.70
N ALA A 480 -8.16 -5.79 -19.74
CA ALA A 480 -9.49 -6.37 -19.60
C ALA A 480 -9.43 -7.86 -19.23
N MET A 481 -10.36 -8.30 -18.39
CA MET A 481 -10.62 -9.70 -18.08
C MET A 481 -12.11 -9.85 -17.77
N SER A 482 -12.75 -10.88 -18.33
CA SER A 482 -14.17 -11.14 -18.10
C SER A 482 -14.42 -11.71 -16.70
N ARG A 483 -15.66 -11.58 -16.19
CA ARG A 483 -16.01 -12.11 -14.87
C ARG A 483 -15.74 -13.61 -14.72
N ASP A 484 -15.98 -14.39 -15.77
CA ASP A 484 -15.79 -15.84 -15.74
C ASP A 484 -14.31 -16.22 -15.70
N GLU A 485 -13.45 -15.44 -16.36
CA GLU A 485 -11.99 -15.61 -16.26
C GLU A 485 -11.48 -15.24 -14.87
N VAL A 486 -12.03 -14.20 -14.22
CA VAL A 486 -11.67 -13.86 -12.82
C VAL A 486 -12.10 -14.98 -11.87
N ARG A 487 -13.33 -15.51 -12.02
CA ARG A 487 -13.82 -16.65 -11.23
C ARG A 487 -12.92 -17.87 -11.44
N ALA A 488 -12.55 -18.13 -12.68
CA ALA A 488 -11.64 -19.20 -13.05
C ALA A 488 -10.25 -19.00 -12.45
N ALA A 489 -9.69 -17.79 -12.44
CA ALA A 489 -8.42 -17.49 -11.79
C ALA A 489 -8.46 -17.83 -10.29
N CYS A 490 -9.60 -17.61 -9.63
CA CYS A 490 -9.84 -17.98 -8.23
C CYS A 490 -10.19 -19.48 -7.99
N ALA A 491 -10.14 -20.31 -9.04
CA ALA A 491 -10.56 -21.71 -9.02
C ALA A 491 -9.38 -22.70 -9.12
N ARG A 492 -9.62 -23.95 -8.75
CA ARG A 492 -8.66 -25.05 -8.93
C ARG A 492 -8.82 -25.65 -10.33
N THR A 493 -7.72 -26.10 -10.93
CA THR A 493 -7.78 -26.91 -12.16
C THR A 493 -7.98 -28.37 -11.82
N GLU A 494 -8.97 -29.00 -12.43
CA GLU A 494 -9.14 -30.45 -12.45
C GLU A 494 -9.15 -30.95 -13.90
N GLU A 495 -8.46 -32.06 -14.16
CA GLU A 495 -8.54 -32.73 -15.46
C GLU A 495 -9.75 -33.67 -15.50
N ARG A 496 -10.59 -33.54 -16.52
CA ARG A 496 -11.79 -34.39 -16.72
C ARG A 496 -11.89 -34.87 -18.15
N SER A 497 -12.30 -36.13 -18.31
CA SER A 497 -12.61 -36.70 -19.62
C SER A 497 -14.03 -36.34 -20.03
N VAL A 498 -14.20 -35.93 -21.28
CA VAL A 498 -15.52 -35.68 -21.86
C VAL A 498 -16.15 -37.01 -22.27
N VAL A 499 -17.33 -37.30 -21.75
CA VAL A 499 -18.10 -38.49 -22.07
C VAL A 499 -19.51 -38.07 -22.43
N GLN A 500 -19.90 -38.38 -23.67
CA GLN A 500 -21.23 -38.09 -24.23
C GLN A 500 -21.55 -36.59 -24.20
N GLY A 501 -20.56 -35.76 -24.52
CA GLY A 501 -20.68 -34.30 -24.49
C GLY A 501 -20.91 -33.70 -23.10
N ALA A 502 -20.55 -34.44 -22.04
CA ALA A 502 -20.64 -34.00 -20.66
C ALA A 502 -19.37 -34.37 -19.87
N ILE A 503 -19.16 -33.70 -18.74
CA ILE A 503 -18.13 -34.02 -17.76
C ILE A 503 -18.77 -34.28 -16.40
N SER A 504 -18.10 -35.04 -15.54
CA SER A 504 -18.53 -35.26 -14.15
C SER A 504 -17.60 -34.53 -13.18
N VAL A 505 -18.16 -33.68 -12.33
CA VAL A 505 -17.43 -32.94 -11.28
C VAL A 505 -18.26 -32.97 -10.01
N GLY A 506 -17.67 -33.44 -8.90
CA GLY A 506 -18.35 -33.51 -7.60
C GLY A 506 -19.59 -34.40 -7.59
N GLY A 507 -19.65 -35.42 -8.46
CA GLY A 507 -20.81 -36.32 -8.60
C GLY A 507 -21.96 -35.77 -9.43
N ARG A 508 -21.82 -34.57 -10.02
CA ARG A 508 -22.82 -33.96 -10.92
C ARG A 508 -22.31 -33.92 -12.36
N HIS A 509 -23.20 -34.11 -13.32
CA HIS A 509 -22.90 -33.95 -14.74
C HIS A 509 -23.03 -32.50 -15.20
N TRP A 510 -22.14 -32.06 -16.07
CA TRP A 510 -22.09 -30.72 -16.62
C TRP A 510 -21.92 -30.79 -18.13
N THR A 511 -22.61 -29.93 -18.86
CA THR A 511 -22.62 -29.97 -20.33
C THR A 511 -22.65 -28.54 -20.93
N CYS A 512 -22.13 -28.42 -22.14
CA CYS A 512 -22.31 -27.27 -23.03
C CYS A 512 -22.27 -27.75 -24.48
N LEU A 513 -22.59 -26.86 -25.44
CA LEU A 513 -22.65 -27.24 -26.85
C LEU A 513 -21.26 -27.57 -27.42
N GLU A 514 -20.24 -26.88 -26.94
CA GLU A 514 -18.86 -27.01 -27.40
C GLU A 514 -18.26 -28.36 -27.03
N LEU A 515 -18.68 -28.95 -25.90
CA LEU A 515 -18.24 -30.29 -25.48
C LEU A 515 -18.59 -31.41 -26.47
N GLN A 516 -19.55 -31.19 -27.36
CA GLN A 516 -19.92 -32.20 -28.38
C GLN A 516 -18.78 -32.49 -29.37
N ALA A 517 -17.82 -31.57 -29.51
CA ALA A 517 -16.65 -31.73 -30.37
C ALA A 517 -15.47 -32.45 -29.69
N TYR A 518 -15.43 -32.50 -28.36
CA TYR A 518 -14.27 -32.95 -27.57
C TYR A 518 -14.47 -34.36 -26.99
N GLN A 519 -15.28 -35.21 -27.63
CA GLN A 519 -15.66 -36.52 -27.11
C GLN A 519 -14.41 -37.41 -26.84
N TYR A 520 -14.33 -37.99 -25.64
CA TYR A 520 -13.20 -38.78 -25.11
C TYR A 520 -11.88 -38.01 -24.90
N GLU A 521 -11.84 -36.71 -25.19
CA GLU A 521 -10.69 -35.89 -24.86
C GLU A 521 -10.65 -35.54 -23.37
N LYS A 522 -9.45 -35.23 -22.90
CA LYS A 522 -9.22 -34.68 -21.56
C LYS A 522 -9.19 -33.17 -21.65
N ILE A 523 -10.00 -32.52 -20.83
CA ILE A 523 -10.08 -31.07 -20.73
C ILE A 523 -9.78 -30.62 -19.30
N TRP A 524 -9.36 -29.37 -19.17
CA TRP A 524 -9.16 -28.72 -17.88
C TRP A 524 -10.44 -28.00 -17.46
N VAL A 525 -10.83 -28.22 -16.22
CA VAL A 525 -12.05 -27.66 -15.63
C VAL A 525 -11.66 -26.77 -14.47
N ARG A 526 -12.13 -25.53 -14.47
CA ARG A 526 -11.88 -24.57 -13.39
C ARG A 526 -12.98 -24.69 -12.35
N VAL A 527 -12.70 -25.45 -11.29
CA VAL A 527 -13.64 -25.74 -10.19
C VAL A 527 -13.46 -24.73 -9.06
N PRO A 528 -14.48 -23.89 -8.76
CA PRO A 528 -14.34 -22.87 -7.73
C PRO A 528 -14.00 -23.45 -6.35
N ALA A 529 -13.01 -22.86 -5.68
CA ALA A 529 -12.51 -23.39 -4.41
C ALA A 529 -13.42 -23.09 -3.19
N TYR A 530 -14.32 -22.12 -3.30
CA TYR A 530 -15.02 -21.52 -2.16
C TYR A 530 -16.55 -21.56 -2.24
N HIS A 531 -17.12 -22.12 -3.30
CA HIS A 531 -18.57 -22.25 -3.45
C HIS A 531 -18.91 -23.40 -4.41
N THR A 532 -20.14 -23.90 -4.31
CA THR A 532 -20.67 -24.81 -5.32
C THR A 532 -20.79 -24.04 -6.63
N PRO A 533 -20.15 -24.50 -7.72
CA PRO A 533 -20.26 -23.82 -9.01
C PRO A 533 -21.72 -23.76 -9.45
N ALA A 534 -22.13 -22.65 -10.04
CA ALA A 534 -23.33 -22.59 -10.87
C ALA A 534 -22.98 -22.94 -12.33
N GLU A 535 -21.76 -22.59 -12.74
CA GLU A 535 -21.19 -22.81 -14.06
C GLU A 535 -19.70 -23.16 -13.92
N LEU A 536 -19.13 -23.81 -14.93
CA LEU A 536 -17.71 -24.22 -14.96
C LEU A 536 -17.04 -23.73 -16.24
N LEU A 537 -15.93 -23.00 -16.11
CA LEU A 537 -15.10 -22.67 -17.26
C LEU A 537 -14.31 -23.91 -17.70
N LEU A 538 -14.39 -24.21 -18.99
CA LEU A 538 -13.70 -25.30 -19.65
C LEU A 538 -12.56 -24.77 -20.51
N LEU A 539 -11.39 -25.36 -20.33
CA LEU A 539 -10.20 -25.09 -21.12
C LEU A 539 -9.71 -26.38 -21.77
N ASP A 540 -9.13 -26.27 -22.97
CA ASP A 540 -8.50 -27.41 -23.61
C ASP A 540 -7.14 -27.73 -22.94
N ARG A 541 -6.45 -28.74 -23.47
CA ARG A 541 -5.12 -29.15 -22.97
C ARG A 541 -3.99 -28.14 -23.20
N TYR A 542 -4.24 -27.10 -24.00
CA TYR A 542 -3.29 -26.02 -24.30
C TYR A 542 -3.62 -24.75 -23.50
N GLY A 543 -4.73 -24.75 -22.74
CA GLY A 543 -5.18 -23.62 -21.93
C GLY A 543 -6.13 -22.67 -22.67
N GLU A 544 -6.54 -23.00 -23.90
CA GLU A 544 -7.48 -22.20 -24.67
C GLU A 544 -8.92 -22.45 -24.23
N ARG A 545 -9.76 -21.41 -24.31
CA ARG A 545 -11.15 -21.47 -23.86
C ARG A 545 -11.99 -22.37 -24.77
N VAL A 546 -12.58 -23.42 -24.19
CA VAL A 546 -13.56 -24.30 -24.86
C VAL A 546 -14.98 -23.75 -24.70
N GLY A 547 -15.38 -23.38 -23.49
CA GLY A 547 -16.75 -22.95 -23.22
C GLY A 547 -17.08 -22.84 -21.73
N ILE A 548 -18.36 -22.57 -21.43
CA ILE A 548 -18.89 -22.54 -20.06
C ILE A 548 -19.93 -23.64 -19.93
N ALA A 549 -19.69 -24.60 -19.03
CA ALA A 549 -20.60 -25.70 -18.77
C ALA A 549 -21.60 -25.34 -17.66
N SER A 550 -22.87 -25.59 -17.93
CA SER A 550 -23.95 -25.58 -16.94
C SER A 550 -24.24 -27.00 -16.46
N PRO A 551 -24.89 -27.17 -15.29
CA PRO A 551 -25.28 -28.49 -14.85
C PRO A 551 -26.24 -29.15 -15.84
N ASP A 552 -26.03 -30.43 -16.11
CA ASP A 552 -26.92 -31.16 -17.01
C ASP A 552 -28.31 -31.30 -16.40
N VAL A 553 -29.33 -31.20 -17.25
CA VAL A 553 -30.73 -31.25 -16.86
C VAL A 553 -31.24 -32.66 -17.07
N GLU A 554 -31.66 -33.31 -15.98
CA GLU A 554 -32.31 -34.60 -16.04
C GLU A 554 -33.76 -34.43 -16.50
N PHE A 555 -34.14 -35.15 -17.56
CA PHE A 555 -35.50 -35.20 -18.06
C PHE A 555 -36.13 -36.56 -17.70
N HIS A 556 -37.40 -36.54 -17.33
CA HIS A 556 -38.17 -37.78 -17.21
C HIS A 556 -38.21 -38.50 -18.58
N PRO A 557 -38.16 -39.84 -18.66
CA PRO A 557 -38.13 -40.57 -19.94
C PRO A 557 -39.30 -40.26 -20.90
N LEU A 558 -40.42 -39.75 -20.37
CA LEU A 558 -41.62 -39.37 -21.14
C LEU A 558 -41.71 -37.85 -21.44
N ASP A 559 -40.75 -37.04 -20.98
CA ASP A 559 -40.75 -35.59 -21.26
C ASP A 559 -40.25 -35.32 -22.69
N LYS A 560 -41.13 -34.78 -23.53
CA LYS A 560 -40.82 -34.42 -24.93
C LYS A 560 -39.66 -33.41 -25.05
N ARG A 561 -39.40 -32.60 -24.03
CA ARG A 561 -38.25 -31.66 -24.00
C ARG A 561 -36.92 -32.40 -24.02
N GLY A 562 -36.83 -33.56 -23.35
CA GLY A 562 -35.63 -34.40 -23.35
C GLY A 562 -35.31 -34.95 -24.74
N ALA A 563 -36.32 -35.44 -25.46
CA ALA A 563 -36.15 -35.92 -26.84
C ALA A 563 -35.67 -34.80 -27.79
N LYS A 564 -36.21 -33.59 -27.65
CA LYS A 564 -35.77 -32.42 -28.44
C LYS A 564 -34.32 -32.05 -28.13
N ALA A 565 -33.95 -31.97 -26.86
CA ALA A 565 -32.58 -31.67 -26.44
C ALA A 565 -31.57 -32.73 -26.92
N SER A 566 -31.94 -34.01 -26.88
CA SER A 566 -31.12 -35.11 -27.42
C SER A 566 -30.90 -34.98 -28.93
N ALA A 567 -31.95 -34.68 -29.69
CA ALA A 567 -31.86 -34.47 -31.14
C ALA A 567 -30.97 -33.26 -31.51
N GLU A 568 -31.06 -32.17 -30.74
CA GLU A 568 -30.19 -31.00 -30.90
C GLU A 568 -28.72 -31.34 -30.62
N ARG A 569 -28.42 -32.03 -29.50
CA ARG A 569 -27.06 -32.52 -29.19
C ARG A 569 -26.50 -33.41 -30.30
N ALA A 570 -27.28 -34.38 -30.79
CA ALA A 570 -26.89 -35.28 -31.87
C ALA A 570 -26.68 -34.54 -33.20
N LYS A 571 -27.41 -33.45 -33.46
CA LYS A 571 -27.20 -32.60 -34.64
C LYS A 571 -25.87 -31.85 -34.53
N VAL A 572 -25.60 -31.22 -33.38
CA VAL A 572 -24.35 -30.46 -33.14
C VAL A 572 -23.13 -31.39 -33.20
N HIS A 573 -23.20 -32.56 -32.57
CA HIS A 573 -22.11 -33.55 -32.62
C HIS A 573 -21.82 -34.00 -34.06
N ARG A 574 -22.85 -34.35 -34.84
CA ARG A 574 -22.66 -34.73 -36.26
C ARG A 574 -22.05 -33.60 -37.09
N GLN A 575 -22.41 -32.35 -36.80
CA GLN A 575 -21.83 -31.20 -37.48
C GLN A 575 -20.34 -31.07 -37.14
N ALA A 576 -19.97 -31.15 -35.86
CA ALA A 576 -18.59 -31.09 -35.40
C ALA A 576 -17.73 -32.20 -36.05
N VAL A 577 -18.23 -33.43 -36.10
CA VAL A 577 -17.53 -34.56 -36.76
C VAL A 577 -17.32 -34.30 -38.25
N ARG A 578 -18.32 -33.75 -38.95
CA ARG A 578 -18.20 -33.40 -40.39
C ARG A 578 -17.20 -32.27 -40.63
N ASP A 579 -17.10 -31.32 -39.72
CA ASP A 579 -16.14 -30.23 -39.84
C ASP A 579 -14.70 -30.73 -39.57
N LEU A 580 -14.52 -31.68 -38.64
CA LEU A 580 -13.25 -32.39 -38.45
C LEU A 580 -12.85 -33.22 -39.67
N ASP A 581 -13.78 -33.99 -40.24
CA ASP A 581 -13.59 -34.77 -41.46
C ASP A 581 -13.09 -33.89 -42.62
N ARG A 582 -13.69 -32.72 -42.83
CA ARG A 582 -13.26 -31.76 -43.87
C ARG A 582 -11.89 -31.13 -43.59
N SER A 583 -11.45 -31.11 -42.33
CA SER A 583 -10.20 -30.43 -41.92
C SER A 583 -8.93 -31.25 -42.14
N ALA A 584 -9.07 -32.55 -42.41
CA ALA A 584 -7.95 -33.48 -42.55
C ALA A 584 -8.05 -34.28 -43.86
N PRO A 585 -6.90 -34.70 -44.45
CA PRO A 585 -6.92 -35.57 -45.62
C PRO A 585 -7.24 -37.01 -45.24
N ASP A 586 -7.92 -37.73 -46.15
CA ASP A 586 -8.13 -39.16 -46.03
C ASP A 586 -6.81 -39.93 -46.21
N ILE A 587 -6.43 -40.70 -45.19
CA ILE A 587 -5.23 -41.54 -45.20
C ILE A 587 -5.62 -42.99 -44.93
N ASP A 588 -5.25 -43.89 -45.83
CA ASP A 588 -5.33 -45.33 -45.58
C ASP A 588 -4.20 -45.76 -44.62
N VAL A 589 -4.54 -45.76 -43.34
CA VAL A 589 -3.63 -46.16 -42.25
C VAL A 589 -3.19 -47.61 -42.41
N ALA A 590 -4.08 -48.50 -42.88
CA ALA A 590 -3.77 -49.92 -43.03
C ALA A 590 -2.72 -50.13 -44.11
N ALA A 591 -2.89 -49.54 -45.29
CA ALA A 591 -1.90 -49.60 -46.36
C ALA A 591 -0.54 -49.06 -45.91
N ARG A 592 -0.52 -47.95 -45.15
CA ARG A 592 0.72 -47.34 -44.64
C ARG A 592 1.42 -48.19 -43.58
N LEU A 593 0.67 -48.85 -42.69
CA LEU A 593 1.21 -49.79 -41.71
C LEU A 593 1.74 -51.05 -42.38
N ILE A 594 1.04 -51.57 -43.39
CA ILE A 594 1.49 -52.73 -44.18
C ILE A 594 2.79 -52.40 -44.91
N ALA A 595 2.86 -51.26 -45.61
CA ALA A 595 4.08 -50.82 -46.30
C ALA A 595 5.25 -50.63 -45.32
N ARG A 596 4.99 -50.08 -44.13
CA ARG A 596 6.01 -49.96 -43.06
C ARG A 596 6.51 -51.32 -42.59
N GLY A 597 5.61 -52.30 -42.43
CA GLY A 597 5.96 -53.68 -42.08
C GLY A 597 6.80 -54.34 -43.16
N GLN A 598 6.43 -54.19 -44.43
CA GLN A 598 7.16 -54.73 -45.58
C GLN A 598 8.53 -54.08 -45.79
N ALA A 599 8.72 -52.84 -45.36
CA ALA A 599 10.00 -52.14 -45.43
C ALA A 599 10.96 -52.50 -44.29
N GLN A 600 10.54 -53.27 -43.28
CA GLN A 600 11.46 -53.78 -42.27
C GLN A 600 12.32 -54.89 -42.89
N PRO A 601 13.63 -54.90 -42.67
CA PRO A 601 14.47 -56.01 -43.10
C PRO A 601 14.03 -57.29 -42.39
N ASP A 602 13.97 -58.40 -43.11
CA ASP A 602 13.74 -59.70 -42.51
C ASP A 602 14.83 -59.97 -41.47
N THR A 603 14.43 -60.29 -40.23
CA THR A 603 15.37 -60.75 -39.21
C THR A 603 15.88 -62.12 -39.64
N VAL A 604 17.13 -62.17 -40.13
CA VAL A 604 17.81 -63.43 -40.39
C VAL A 604 18.14 -64.07 -39.04
N PRO A 605 17.55 -65.24 -38.70
CA PRO A 605 17.92 -65.95 -37.48
C PRO A 605 19.38 -66.41 -37.59
N ASN A 606 20.12 -66.41 -36.48
CA ASN A 606 21.43 -67.05 -36.42
C ASN A 606 21.33 -68.54 -36.81
N GLU A 607 22.42 -69.12 -37.30
CA GLU A 607 22.46 -70.54 -37.63
C GLU A 607 22.01 -71.40 -36.43
N PRO A 608 21.03 -72.30 -36.61
CA PRO A 608 20.54 -73.12 -35.53
C PRO A 608 21.62 -74.11 -35.08
N VAL A 609 21.89 -74.15 -33.77
CA VAL A 609 22.90 -75.02 -33.13
C VAL A 609 22.53 -76.52 -33.22
N GLY A 610 21.32 -76.85 -33.68
CA GLY A 610 20.89 -78.21 -33.97
C GLY A 610 19.51 -78.26 -34.64
N ILE A 611 19.29 -79.24 -35.51
CA ILE A 611 18.01 -79.47 -36.19
C ILE A 611 17.29 -80.60 -35.45
N VAL A 612 16.15 -80.29 -34.83
CA VAL A 612 15.23 -81.30 -34.29
C VAL A 612 14.23 -81.67 -35.39
N SER A 613 14.34 -82.86 -35.98
CA SER A 613 13.34 -83.36 -36.92
C SER A 613 12.15 -83.95 -36.17
N TYR A 614 10.95 -83.48 -36.46
CA TYR A 614 9.69 -84.00 -35.92
C TYR A 614 8.75 -84.38 -37.07
N ASP A 615 8.14 -85.56 -36.99
CA ASP A 615 7.22 -86.09 -38.01
C ASP A 615 5.84 -85.37 -37.96
N PRO A 616 5.45 -84.63 -39.01
CA PRO A 616 4.20 -83.88 -39.07
C PRO A 616 2.93 -84.75 -39.08
N ALA A 617 3.04 -86.06 -39.36
CA ALA A 617 1.89 -86.97 -39.47
C ALA A 617 1.16 -87.20 -38.14
N LYS A 618 1.73 -86.77 -37.00
CA LYS A 618 1.16 -86.98 -35.65
C LYS A 618 0.39 -85.80 -35.06
N ARG A 619 0.10 -84.74 -35.83
CA ARG A 619 -0.65 -83.56 -35.32
C ARG A 619 -2.17 -83.74 -35.40
N PRO A 620 -2.91 -83.58 -34.28
CA PRO A 620 -4.38 -83.59 -34.29
C PRO A 620 -5.03 -82.26 -34.73
N ALA A 621 -4.28 -81.22 -35.11
CA ALA A 621 -4.84 -79.92 -35.53
C ALA A 621 -4.16 -79.33 -36.78
N ARG A 622 -4.97 -78.83 -37.72
CA ARG A 622 -4.53 -78.09 -38.91
C ARG A 622 -4.25 -76.62 -38.54
N ILE A 623 -2.98 -76.21 -38.59
CA ILE A 623 -2.58 -74.80 -38.56
C ILE A 623 -2.36 -74.36 -40.01
N VAL A 624 -3.13 -73.37 -40.47
CA VAL A 624 -2.93 -72.75 -41.78
C VAL A 624 -1.89 -71.64 -41.61
N MET A 625 -0.67 -71.88 -42.07
CA MET A 625 0.36 -70.85 -42.15
C MET A 625 0.07 -69.93 -43.35
N PRO A 626 0.26 -68.60 -43.25
CA PRO A 626 0.09 -67.71 -44.38
C PRO A 626 1.07 -68.12 -45.49
N LYS A 627 0.54 -68.39 -46.70
CA LYS A 627 1.35 -68.80 -47.85
C LYS A 627 2.31 -67.67 -48.21
N LYS A 628 3.61 -68.00 -48.32
CA LYS A 628 4.63 -67.13 -48.95
C LYS A 628 4.14 -66.82 -50.38
N PRO A 629 4.15 -65.55 -50.84
CA PRO A 629 3.67 -65.24 -52.18
C PRO A 629 4.59 -65.92 -53.22
N LEU A 630 4.02 -66.86 -53.99
CA LEU A 630 4.71 -67.54 -55.08
C LEU A 630 5.03 -66.54 -56.20
N LEU A 631 6.24 -66.66 -56.75
CA LEU A 631 6.71 -65.94 -57.93
C LEU A 631 5.74 -66.19 -59.09
N SER A 632 5.51 -65.17 -59.92
CA SER A 632 4.47 -65.15 -60.96
C SER A 632 4.51 -66.33 -61.95
N GLU A 633 5.66 -66.98 -62.10
CA GLU A 633 5.84 -68.13 -62.98
C GLU A 633 5.24 -69.43 -62.42
N GLU A 634 5.30 -69.64 -61.10
CA GLU A 634 4.71 -70.82 -60.45
C GLU A 634 3.18 -70.74 -60.46
N ARG A 635 2.61 -69.53 -60.37
CA ARG A 635 1.16 -69.30 -60.53
C ARG A 635 0.65 -69.67 -61.92
N ARG A 636 1.43 -69.41 -62.97
CA ARG A 636 1.09 -69.81 -64.34
C ARG A 636 1.15 -71.33 -64.49
N ARG A 637 2.18 -71.99 -63.95
CA ARG A 637 2.27 -73.47 -63.94
C ARG A 637 1.12 -74.13 -63.18
N GLU A 638 0.75 -73.65 -61.99
CA GLU A 638 -0.40 -74.20 -61.24
C GLU A 638 -1.73 -74.01 -61.98
N GLN A 639 -1.88 -72.90 -62.73
CA GLN A 639 -3.07 -72.63 -63.52
C GLN A 639 -3.13 -73.51 -64.76
N ASP A 640 -2.00 -73.71 -65.44
CA ASP A 640 -1.88 -74.61 -66.60
C ASP A 640 -2.09 -76.08 -66.19
N GLU A 641 -1.56 -76.51 -65.04
CA GLU A 641 -1.79 -77.85 -64.48
C GLU A 641 -3.25 -78.06 -64.05
N ARG A 642 -3.92 -77.03 -63.50
CA ARG A 642 -5.35 -77.09 -63.18
C ARG A 642 -6.22 -77.16 -64.43
N ILE A 643 -5.89 -76.39 -65.46
CA ILE A 643 -6.59 -76.44 -66.76
C ILE A 643 -6.37 -77.82 -67.39
N ALA A 644 -5.15 -78.34 -67.38
CA ALA A 644 -4.84 -79.68 -67.88
C ALA A 644 -5.64 -80.76 -67.12
N ALA A 645 -5.68 -80.70 -65.79
CA ALA A 645 -6.44 -81.65 -64.97
C ALA A 645 -7.96 -81.55 -65.18
N GLN A 646 -8.50 -80.35 -65.38
CA GLN A 646 -9.92 -80.16 -65.72
C GLN A 646 -10.25 -80.65 -67.13
N MET A 647 -9.36 -80.44 -68.11
CA MET A 647 -9.55 -80.96 -69.46
C MET A 647 -9.46 -82.49 -69.49
N ASP A 648 -8.60 -83.10 -68.67
CA ASP A 648 -8.49 -84.55 -68.55
C ASP A 648 -9.71 -85.17 -67.86
N LEU A 649 -10.31 -84.45 -66.91
CA LEU A 649 -11.58 -84.82 -66.28
C LEU A 649 -12.77 -84.71 -67.26
N VAL A 650 -12.80 -83.65 -68.08
CA VAL A 650 -13.84 -83.47 -69.11
C VAL A 650 -13.74 -84.54 -70.21
N LYS A 651 -12.52 -84.92 -70.63
CA LYS A 651 -12.32 -86.04 -71.56
C LYS A 651 -12.88 -87.36 -71.01
N ARG A 652 -12.65 -87.65 -69.71
CA ARG A 652 -13.19 -88.86 -69.07
C ARG A 652 -14.72 -88.87 -68.90
N ILE A 653 -15.37 -87.71 -68.95
CA ILE A 653 -16.83 -87.59 -68.78
C ILE A 653 -17.57 -87.66 -70.13
N VAL A 654 -16.91 -87.31 -71.24
CA VAL A 654 -17.56 -87.22 -72.57
C VAL A 654 -17.20 -88.40 -73.50
N GLY A 655 -16.22 -89.24 -73.15
CA GLY A 655 -15.89 -90.48 -73.86
C GLY A 655 -14.40 -90.74 -73.95
#